data_AF-A0AAW6JME2-F1
#
_entry.id   AF-A0AAW6JME2-F1
#
_cell.length_a   1.000
_cell.length_b   1.000
_cell.length_c   1.000
_cell.angle_alpha   90.00
_cell.angle_beta   90.00
_cell.angle_gamma   90.00
#
_symmetry.space_group_name_H-M   'P 1'
#
loop_
_entity.id
_entity.type
_entity.pdbx_description
1 polymer ?
#
loop_
_entity_poly.entity_id
_entity_poly.type
_entity_poly.pdbx_seq_one_letter_code
_entity_poly.pdbx_strand_id
1 'polypeptide(L)'
;MPVEIQLLPSFKLGIKENTQLHLPTIQIVPINSNIPHISRITCIVRGTPYQLAAQIQSSYRQLDSATPKKISTICQLGQNPCQLDSPLITIVDCTLKVIIEYFDSDAEGKPHLSISNHVCAECDLWFIPNLEKPSKSSTKNYPAMNTSQFDTYLNNLSQQLSEKLNEKQRKRFPGWLALDFGTSNSTVTLFDPIEVPIAEVLPREQELRLRERMAEWLSSVPDLALPDVSSGEWEKFLADISKNLEIESEQLSEIFESDNKELFLEAIRQIELCLGTSDRFRRAVSKKLYAIYHEVFRVPTLESQNLIPVVLDIDRRSTEIPSEMEVSQLIPLKLRMGRDARDNRKKAIAQGTTVSVKEIISRFHHSPKRYFGQNRSFPIILEEDEENIQVNHLIQAAWAQLIELTEDYRQRGRRRFSEGDFLTAVVTYPTVAPPVVRKEIKNLVQELGIDDVQTAYDEAVSVAIFFLWREFGGNLNIGIESFKTRCHQNGNKWSQNVLVLDIGGGTTDLALIELTLEDKTPFFADNEDRGLGGRYYKLTPKLLGSSGHLQLGGELITLRIFRLLKVAISDFLLTAVTIGDIESDKLEDLINSELNDRFLEDGKFKTGSLLKCIDKENPEGDVAFKDALDTAEKVLPTRWQQATQRLQTFYTLWDHAEAAKLKLGQKPPTDGSLLTFTLNEQQIGELLSQSSVKFQVRSSESISITLDNEQFDRAAMSSIKEAIGIAKGLMESRLSSEPNQKVDWLILSGKTCSLDLVQQQIYEEFSQSPYFVWNSERITFVLEFTKLATSAGACYAEKLRRFRFDPEESKNLLRKGANQLEIDVKNLFYYLPCNFKRKTQSNEPLAIFNAGQELYQLAPWDTVAKVRTPWQGIQLTNIIHRQDYENGTFRLWGSFDGKILMDKLGMEEQEFLKKIKVQFEIDQALQFSVLLCRGNPHYLIDVTGIDVNLVVSKSAENTLFADGNLKWNIAIENHQHNLNDGDIAVNVLESATVDQPHAYHLVFAIDNNDDSKLIETFHYLQDGVKQPGTGLISKSLPPFPQSGQHTFYIYQTDNETNTKKWIRIGTLSRPDIITDYPCQYHVTLDNTGILRMHAGAVPYWKSNNQECLQEEGCVYQAELELQPNEVDKERDPFSGIH
;
A
#
# COMPACT_ATOMS: atom_id res chain seq x y z
N MET A 1 3.04 23.37 -33.82
CA MET A 1 3.62 23.22 -32.46
C MET A 1 2.74 24.01 -31.49
N PRO A 2 2.36 23.47 -30.33
CA PRO A 2 0.98 23.66 -29.90
C PRO A 2 0.68 24.91 -29.07
N VAL A 3 -0.49 25.48 -29.39
CA VAL A 3 -1.33 26.21 -28.45
C VAL A 3 -1.76 25.24 -27.35
N GLU A 4 -1.60 25.60 -26.08
CA GLU A 4 -2.19 24.88 -24.94
C GLU A 4 -3.59 25.43 -24.62
N ILE A 5 -4.51 24.54 -24.26
CA ILE A 5 -5.78 24.91 -23.63
C ILE A 5 -5.66 24.59 -22.14
N GLN A 6 -5.54 25.61 -21.30
CA GLN A 6 -5.64 25.46 -19.85
C GLN A 6 -7.11 25.49 -19.45
N LEU A 7 -7.63 24.32 -19.12
CA LEU A 7 -9.00 24.05 -18.69
C LEU A 7 -8.97 22.95 -17.63
N LEU A 8 -9.70 23.12 -16.52
CA LEU A 8 -9.78 22.10 -15.47
C LEU A 8 -10.48 20.84 -16.01
N PRO A 9 -9.99 19.62 -15.70
CA PRO A 9 -10.60 18.38 -16.20
C PRO A 9 -11.99 18.11 -15.61
N SER A 10 -12.30 18.68 -14.43
CA SER A 10 -13.62 18.62 -13.82
C SER A 10 -13.92 19.93 -13.08
N PHE A 11 -15.18 20.35 -13.08
CA PHE A 11 -15.62 21.61 -12.50
C PHE A 11 -17.03 21.49 -11.91
N LYS A 12 -17.15 21.71 -10.59
CA LYS A 12 -18.44 21.80 -9.91
C LYS A 12 -19.12 23.13 -10.24
N LEU A 13 -20.33 23.09 -10.80
CA LEU A 13 -21.11 24.29 -11.07
C LEU A 13 -21.56 24.93 -9.75
N GLY A 14 -21.31 26.23 -9.60
CA GLY A 14 -21.78 27.03 -8.46
C GLY A 14 -22.82 28.06 -8.91
N ILE A 15 -23.73 28.44 -8.02
CA ILE A 15 -24.71 29.53 -8.28
C ILE A 15 -24.28 30.74 -7.45
N LYS A 16 -24.07 31.89 -8.09
CA LYS A 16 -23.88 33.18 -7.39
C LYS A 16 -25.23 33.78 -6.99
N GLU A 17 -25.23 34.74 -6.05
CA GLU A 17 -26.43 35.36 -5.43
C GLU A 17 -27.54 35.83 -6.39
N ASN A 18 -27.23 36.03 -7.69
CA ASN A 18 -28.16 36.48 -8.73
C ASN A 18 -28.47 35.40 -9.80
N THR A 19 -28.70 34.13 -9.43
CA THR A 19 -29.03 33.02 -10.35
C THR A 19 -28.04 32.79 -11.51
N GLN A 20 -26.84 33.35 -11.38
CA GLN A 20 -25.79 33.24 -12.39
C GLN A 20 -24.95 31.98 -12.13
N LEU A 21 -24.82 31.14 -13.15
CA LEU A 21 -24.00 29.95 -13.11
C LEU A 21 -22.51 30.34 -13.21
N HIS A 22 -21.70 29.83 -12.30
CA HIS A 22 -20.25 29.89 -12.38
C HIS A 22 -19.76 28.80 -13.33
N LEU A 23 -18.98 29.21 -14.35
CA LEU A 23 -18.47 28.35 -15.42
C LEU A 23 -16.95 28.30 -15.39
N PRO A 24 -16.31 27.20 -15.85
CA PRO A 24 -14.86 27.11 -15.89
C PRO A 24 -14.27 28.12 -16.89
N THR A 25 -13.19 28.78 -16.46
CA THR A 25 -12.38 29.66 -17.31
C THR A 25 -11.55 28.86 -18.29
N ILE A 26 -11.55 29.26 -19.56
CA ILE A 26 -10.69 28.66 -20.61
C ILE A 26 -9.57 29.65 -20.91
N GLN A 27 -8.32 29.23 -20.70
CA GLN A 27 -7.14 30.01 -21.07
C GLN A 27 -6.41 29.34 -22.23
N ILE A 28 -5.90 30.17 -23.13
CA ILE A 28 -5.20 29.77 -24.35
C ILE A 28 -3.78 30.29 -24.23
N VAL A 29 -2.82 29.37 -24.18
CA VAL A 29 -1.41 29.69 -23.90
C VAL A 29 -0.55 29.33 -25.12
N PRO A 30 0.24 30.27 -25.66
CA PRO A 30 1.27 29.91 -26.64
C PRO A 30 2.44 29.23 -25.92
N ILE A 31 2.83 28.02 -26.34
CA ILE A 31 3.98 27.29 -25.79
C ILE A 31 5.15 27.38 -26.80
N ASN A 32 6.38 27.69 -26.33
CA ASN A 32 7.64 27.84 -27.10
C ASN A 32 7.81 29.16 -27.89
N SER A 33 8.89 29.26 -28.68
CA SER A 33 9.37 30.49 -29.35
C SER A 33 8.70 30.82 -30.70
N ASN A 34 7.79 29.98 -31.21
CA ASN A 34 7.01 30.23 -32.44
C ASN A 34 5.63 30.84 -32.09
N ILE A 35 5.10 31.76 -32.90
CA ILE A 35 3.86 32.50 -32.57
C ILE A 35 2.64 31.89 -33.29
N PRO A 36 1.66 31.33 -32.57
CA PRO A 36 0.49 30.71 -33.20
C PRO A 36 -0.53 31.73 -33.71
N HIS A 37 -1.22 31.39 -34.80
CA HIS A 37 -2.33 32.16 -35.36
C HIS A 37 -3.62 31.34 -35.34
N ILE A 38 -4.59 31.72 -34.52
CA ILE A 38 -5.84 30.98 -34.33
C ILE A 38 -6.85 31.34 -35.43
N SER A 39 -7.34 30.34 -36.16
CA SER A 39 -8.42 30.50 -37.13
C SER A 39 -9.79 30.21 -36.53
N ARG A 40 -9.90 29.19 -35.65
CA ARG A 40 -11.19 28.76 -35.10
C ARG A 40 -11.10 28.31 -33.64
N ILE A 41 -12.13 28.62 -32.85
CA ILE A 41 -12.35 28.13 -31.49
C ILE A 41 -13.80 27.66 -31.38
N THR A 42 -13.99 26.39 -31.08
CA THR A 42 -15.30 25.76 -30.95
C THR A 42 -15.46 25.20 -29.53
N CYS A 43 -16.48 25.65 -28.82
CA CYS A 43 -16.89 25.09 -27.53
C CYS A 43 -18.17 24.27 -27.73
N ILE A 44 -18.15 23.01 -27.31
CA ILE A 44 -19.26 22.07 -27.41
C ILE A 44 -19.57 21.57 -26.01
N VAL A 45 -20.82 21.61 -25.58
CA VAL A 45 -21.25 21.09 -24.27
C VAL A 45 -22.31 20.02 -24.48
N ARG A 46 -22.11 18.83 -23.92
CA ARG A 46 -23.01 17.69 -24.03
C ARG A 46 -23.30 17.11 -22.66
N GLY A 47 -24.51 16.64 -22.42
CA GLY A 47 -24.87 15.94 -21.18
C GLY A 47 -26.27 16.29 -20.69
N THR A 48 -26.52 16.00 -19.42
CA THR A 48 -27.84 16.15 -18.79
C THR A 48 -27.82 17.21 -17.69
N PRO A 49 -28.84 18.08 -17.58
CA PRO A 49 -29.97 18.25 -18.50
C PRO A 49 -29.54 18.90 -19.83
N TYR A 50 -30.05 18.40 -20.96
CA TYR A 50 -29.68 18.87 -22.31
C TYR A 50 -29.93 20.38 -22.53
N GLN A 51 -31.01 20.90 -21.95
CA GLN A 51 -31.36 22.33 -22.03
C GLN A 51 -30.29 23.21 -21.37
N LEU A 52 -29.79 22.77 -20.21
CA LEU A 52 -28.71 23.46 -19.50
C LEU A 52 -27.38 23.33 -20.23
N ALA A 53 -27.06 22.15 -20.80
CA ALA A 53 -25.88 21.98 -21.64
C ALA A 53 -25.87 22.97 -22.82
N ALA A 54 -27.00 23.13 -23.52
CA ALA A 54 -27.14 24.10 -24.61
C ALA A 54 -26.96 25.56 -24.12
N GLN A 55 -27.49 25.89 -22.95
CA GLN A 55 -27.35 27.20 -22.33
C GLN A 55 -25.90 27.51 -21.94
N ILE A 56 -25.20 26.54 -21.34
CA ILE A 56 -23.78 26.66 -21.01
C ILE A 56 -22.94 26.82 -22.29
N GLN A 57 -23.23 26.04 -23.34
CA GLN A 57 -22.53 26.14 -24.62
C GLN A 57 -22.65 27.55 -25.21
N SER A 58 -23.86 28.15 -25.17
CA SER A 58 -24.11 29.50 -25.69
C SER A 58 -23.38 30.62 -24.92
N SER A 59 -22.90 30.32 -23.70
CA SER A 59 -22.19 31.27 -22.86
C SER A 59 -20.72 31.44 -23.28
N TYR A 60 -20.14 30.46 -23.97
CA TYR A 60 -18.78 30.55 -24.49
C TYR A 60 -18.76 31.18 -25.88
N ARG A 61 -17.93 32.22 -26.07
CA ARG A 61 -17.77 32.84 -27.39
C ARG A 61 -16.95 31.92 -28.29
N GLN A 62 -17.58 31.41 -29.34
CA GLN A 62 -16.89 30.74 -30.43
C GLN A 62 -16.16 31.78 -31.31
N LEU A 63 -15.07 31.36 -31.95
CA LEU A 63 -14.31 32.18 -32.90
C LEU A 63 -14.27 31.43 -34.23
N ASP A 64 -14.61 32.12 -35.33
CA ASP A 64 -14.37 31.65 -36.68
C ASP A 64 -13.87 32.85 -37.49
N SER A 65 -12.60 32.85 -37.84
CA SER A 65 -11.90 34.00 -38.42
C SER A 65 -11.29 33.62 -39.76
N ALA A 66 -11.76 34.25 -40.84
CA ALA A 66 -11.23 34.05 -42.19
C ALA A 66 -9.74 34.46 -42.30
N THR A 67 -9.27 35.36 -41.42
CA THR A 67 -7.85 35.69 -41.24
C THR A 67 -7.39 35.20 -39.86
N PRO A 68 -6.48 34.22 -39.77
CA PRO A 68 -5.97 33.71 -38.49
C PRO A 68 -5.40 34.83 -37.60
N LYS A 69 -5.76 34.83 -36.31
CA LYS A 69 -5.37 35.86 -35.35
C LYS A 69 -4.14 35.44 -34.56
N LYS A 70 -3.08 36.24 -34.66
CA LYS A 70 -1.83 36.07 -33.90
C LYS A 70 -2.09 36.14 -32.38
N ILE A 71 -1.59 35.16 -31.64
CA ILE A 71 -1.60 35.17 -30.16
C ILE A 71 -0.15 35.12 -29.65
N SER A 72 0.29 36.22 -29.03
CA SER A 72 1.65 36.36 -28.48
C SER A 72 1.73 36.27 -26.95
N THR A 73 0.58 36.20 -26.26
CA THR A 73 0.47 36.13 -24.79
C THR A 73 -0.72 35.27 -24.40
N ILE A 74 -0.78 34.83 -23.14
CA ILE A 74 -1.95 34.12 -22.60
C ILE A 74 -3.22 34.92 -22.88
N CYS A 75 -4.22 34.27 -23.45
CA CYS A 75 -5.51 34.85 -23.79
C CYS A 75 -6.62 34.05 -23.10
N GLN A 76 -7.50 34.74 -22.36
CA GLN A 76 -8.68 34.10 -21.78
C GLN A 76 -9.84 34.19 -22.77
N LEU A 77 -10.51 33.06 -23.05
CA LEU A 77 -11.66 33.04 -23.92
C LEU A 77 -12.82 33.83 -23.29
N GLY A 78 -13.44 34.72 -24.06
CA GLY A 78 -14.56 35.52 -23.58
C GLY A 78 -15.77 34.66 -23.24
N GLN A 79 -16.34 34.87 -22.05
CA GLN A 79 -17.52 34.18 -21.54
C GLN A 79 -18.61 35.20 -21.24
N ASN A 80 -19.81 34.97 -21.77
CA ASN A 80 -20.99 35.74 -21.40
C ASN A 80 -21.59 35.16 -20.10
N PRO A 81 -22.25 35.97 -19.25
CA PRO A 81 -22.95 35.47 -18.08
C PRO A 81 -24.00 34.40 -18.45
N CYS A 82 -23.89 33.21 -17.85
CA CYS A 82 -24.92 32.18 -17.95
C CYS A 82 -25.96 32.43 -16.84
N GLN A 83 -27.08 33.05 -17.20
CA GLN A 83 -28.19 33.35 -16.28
C GLN A 83 -29.22 32.22 -16.32
N LEU A 84 -29.51 31.60 -15.18
CA LEU A 84 -30.52 30.56 -15.08
C LEU A 84 -31.92 31.17 -14.96
N ASP A 85 -32.89 30.62 -15.71
CA ASP A 85 -34.29 31.03 -15.61
C ASP A 85 -34.98 30.51 -14.32
N SER A 86 -34.38 29.50 -13.68
CA SER A 86 -34.87 28.87 -12.45
C SER A 86 -33.72 28.29 -11.61
N PRO A 87 -33.88 28.09 -10.30
CA PRO A 87 -32.85 27.48 -9.45
C PRO A 87 -32.43 26.09 -9.96
N LEU A 88 -31.14 25.78 -9.87
CA LEU A 88 -30.61 24.48 -10.27
C LEU A 88 -30.99 23.42 -9.22
N ILE A 89 -32.02 22.65 -9.51
CA ILE A 89 -32.60 21.64 -8.61
C ILE A 89 -32.40 20.20 -9.08
N THR A 90 -31.82 20.02 -10.27
CA THR A 90 -31.54 18.71 -10.87
C THR A 90 -30.06 18.41 -10.85
N ILE A 91 -29.70 17.13 -10.81
CA ILE A 91 -28.32 16.70 -11.03
C ILE A 91 -27.89 17.17 -12.42
N VAL A 92 -26.68 17.72 -12.51
CA VAL A 92 -26.03 18.09 -13.75
C VAL A 92 -24.82 17.19 -13.93
N ASP A 93 -24.70 16.64 -15.13
CA ASP A 93 -23.56 15.88 -15.61
C ASP A 93 -23.38 16.20 -17.09
N CYS A 94 -22.46 17.13 -17.39
CA CYS A 94 -22.20 17.64 -18.73
C CYS A 94 -20.71 17.73 -19.01
N THR A 95 -20.26 17.38 -20.21
CA THR A 95 -18.87 17.56 -20.64
C THR A 95 -18.76 18.77 -21.57
N LEU A 96 -17.89 19.72 -21.23
CA LEU A 96 -17.46 20.83 -22.06
C LEU A 96 -16.19 20.43 -22.83
N LYS A 97 -16.27 20.41 -24.16
CA LYS A 97 -15.16 20.17 -25.09
C LYS A 97 -14.79 21.45 -25.80
N VAL A 98 -13.51 21.83 -25.76
CA VAL A 98 -12.97 23.02 -26.41
C VAL A 98 -11.99 22.58 -27.49
N ILE A 99 -12.22 23.00 -28.73
CA ILE A 99 -11.39 22.67 -29.88
C ILE A 99 -10.85 23.97 -30.48
N ILE A 100 -9.54 24.07 -30.66
CA ILE A 100 -8.88 25.22 -31.28
C ILE A 100 -8.17 24.75 -32.55
N GLU A 101 -8.43 25.45 -33.65
CA GLU A 101 -7.72 25.34 -34.92
C GLU A 101 -6.76 26.53 -35.06
N TYR A 102 -5.48 26.25 -35.34
CA TYR A 102 -4.44 27.27 -35.44
C TYR A 102 -3.38 26.92 -36.50
N PHE A 103 -2.65 27.94 -36.94
CA PHE A 103 -1.52 27.86 -37.86
C PHE A 103 -0.24 28.31 -37.17
N ASP A 104 0.86 27.61 -37.42
CA ASP A 104 2.19 28.05 -36.98
C ASP A 104 2.66 29.25 -37.82
N SER A 105 3.56 30.08 -37.28
CA SER A 105 4.19 31.13 -38.09
C SER A 105 5.32 30.57 -38.97
N ASP A 106 5.52 31.15 -40.15
CA ASP A 106 6.71 31.00 -40.99
C ASP A 106 7.91 31.79 -40.45
N ALA A 107 9.05 31.73 -41.15
CA ALA A 107 10.27 32.45 -40.78
C ALA A 107 10.12 33.99 -40.76
N GLU A 108 9.07 34.55 -41.38
CA GLU A 108 8.74 35.98 -41.35
C GLU A 108 7.69 36.34 -40.27
N GLY A 109 7.19 35.36 -39.51
CA GLY A 109 6.17 35.55 -38.48
C GLY A 109 4.72 35.61 -39.00
N LYS A 110 4.48 35.18 -40.25
CA LYS A 110 3.14 35.12 -40.89
C LYS A 110 2.56 33.70 -40.79
N PRO A 111 1.22 33.52 -40.77
CA PRO A 111 0.63 32.19 -40.65
C PRO A 111 0.95 31.31 -41.87
N HIS A 112 1.48 30.12 -41.61
CA HIS A 112 1.76 29.11 -42.62
C HIS A 112 0.49 28.32 -42.97
N LEU A 113 -0.32 28.85 -43.90
CA LEU A 113 -1.68 28.38 -44.19
C LEU A 113 -1.78 26.98 -44.83
N SER A 114 -0.67 26.35 -45.22
CA SER A 114 -0.73 25.03 -45.85
C SER A 114 -0.85 23.86 -44.86
N ILE A 115 -0.71 24.10 -43.55
CA ILE A 115 -0.84 23.08 -42.50
C ILE A 115 -1.65 23.66 -41.34
N SER A 116 -2.90 23.23 -41.19
CA SER A 116 -3.75 23.53 -40.03
C SER A 116 -3.49 22.54 -38.91
N ASN A 117 -3.30 23.04 -37.69
CA ASN A 117 -3.17 22.23 -36.48
C ASN A 117 -4.43 22.35 -35.62
N HIS A 118 -4.72 21.31 -34.84
CA HIS A 118 -5.83 21.30 -33.89
C HIS A 118 -5.36 20.90 -32.50
N VAL A 119 -5.94 21.50 -31.46
CA VAL A 119 -5.78 21.10 -30.06
C VAL A 119 -7.15 21.04 -29.39
N CYS A 120 -7.33 20.11 -28.47
CA CYS A 120 -8.58 19.89 -27.76
C CYS A 120 -8.35 19.70 -26.27
N ALA A 121 -9.28 20.20 -25.44
CA ALA A 121 -9.36 19.92 -24.01
C ALA A 121 -10.81 19.71 -23.59
N GLU A 122 -11.03 18.91 -22.55
CA GLU A 122 -12.36 18.55 -22.04
C GLU A 122 -12.47 18.84 -20.53
N CYS A 123 -13.68 19.12 -20.07
CA CYS A 123 -14.01 19.44 -18.68
C CYS A 123 -15.37 18.87 -18.30
N ASP A 124 -15.42 18.04 -17.27
CA ASP A 124 -16.65 17.51 -16.71
C ASP A 124 -17.30 18.51 -15.75
N LEU A 125 -18.45 19.03 -16.15
CA LEU A 125 -19.31 19.94 -15.41
C LEU A 125 -20.34 19.15 -14.62
N TRP A 126 -20.33 19.29 -13.30
CA TRP A 126 -21.28 18.57 -12.46
C TRP A 126 -21.91 19.44 -11.38
N PHE A 127 -23.13 19.06 -10.98
CA PHE A 127 -23.84 19.66 -9.86
C PHE A 127 -24.73 18.60 -9.23
N ILE A 128 -24.73 18.53 -7.90
CA ILE A 128 -25.64 17.68 -7.14
C ILE A 128 -26.46 18.60 -6.24
N PRO A 129 -27.80 18.64 -6.37
CA PRO A 129 -28.64 19.41 -5.47
C PRO A 129 -28.51 18.84 -4.05
N ASN A 130 -28.34 19.71 -3.06
CA ASN A 130 -28.41 19.31 -1.66
C ASN A 130 -29.83 18.83 -1.35
N LEU A 131 -30.05 17.51 -1.39
CA LEU A 131 -31.25 16.88 -0.86
C LEU A 131 -31.16 16.90 0.66
N GLU A 132 -31.49 18.04 1.27
CA GLU A 132 -31.92 18.01 2.66
C GLU A 132 -33.13 17.08 2.75
N LYS A 133 -32.99 16.01 3.54
CA LYS A 133 -34.11 15.15 3.94
C LYS A 133 -35.26 16.04 4.43
N PRO A 134 -36.53 15.75 4.08
CA PRO A 134 -37.64 16.52 4.57
C PRO A 134 -37.68 16.36 6.10
N SER A 135 -37.23 17.40 6.80
CA SER A 135 -37.41 17.51 8.24
C SER A 135 -38.92 17.59 8.48
N LYS A 136 -39.42 16.67 9.31
CA LYS A 136 -40.78 16.74 9.85
C LYS A 136 -40.90 18.06 10.61
N SER A 137 -41.45 19.09 9.97
CA SER A 137 -41.75 20.36 10.62
C SER A 137 -42.96 20.16 11.52
N SER A 138 -42.67 19.89 12.79
CA SER A 138 -43.59 20.22 13.87
C SER A 138 -43.78 21.73 13.87
N THR A 139 -45.02 22.15 13.72
CA THR A 139 -45.48 23.52 13.88
C THR A 139 -45.04 24.10 15.21
N LYS A 140 -44.12 25.07 15.19
CA LYS A 140 -43.94 26.05 16.26
C LYS A 140 -43.87 27.45 15.65
N ASN A 141 -44.89 28.24 16.00
CA ASN A 141 -44.96 29.67 15.77
C ASN A 141 -43.74 30.37 16.39
N TYR A 142 -42.98 31.10 15.59
CA TYR A 142 -42.05 32.12 16.09
C TYR A 142 -42.65 33.52 15.84
N PRO A 143 -42.63 34.42 16.84
CA PRO A 143 -43.11 35.79 16.69
C PRO A 143 -42.12 36.62 15.88
N ALA A 144 -42.63 37.65 15.21
CA ALA A 144 -41.87 38.60 14.39
C ALA A 144 -40.68 39.20 15.18
N MET A 145 -39.46 39.05 14.64
CA MET A 145 -38.26 39.67 15.20
C MET A 145 -38.25 41.18 14.95
N ASN A 146 -37.89 41.96 15.97
CA ASN A 146 -37.69 43.41 15.88
C ASN A 146 -36.34 43.76 15.23
N THR A 147 -36.30 44.93 14.59
CA THR A 147 -35.22 45.45 13.74
C THR A 147 -33.82 45.41 14.36
N SER A 148 -33.70 45.51 15.69
CA SER A 148 -32.39 45.44 16.37
C SER A 148 -31.77 44.04 16.43
N GLN A 149 -32.59 42.97 16.38
CA GLN A 149 -32.10 41.58 16.27
C GLN A 149 -31.68 41.26 14.84
N PHE A 150 -32.33 41.89 13.84
CA PHE A 150 -31.96 41.78 12.44
C PHE A 150 -30.62 42.45 12.15
N ASP A 151 -30.34 43.62 12.73
CA ASP A 151 -29.03 44.28 12.59
C ASP A 151 -27.91 43.52 13.29
N THR A 152 -28.20 42.84 14.40
CA THR A 152 -27.22 41.97 15.09
C THR A 152 -26.97 40.68 14.29
N TYR A 153 -28.01 40.12 13.67
CA TYR A 153 -27.91 38.98 12.76
C TYR A 153 -27.15 39.34 11.49
N LEU A 154 -27.41 40.50 10.89
CA LEU A 154 -26.68 41.00 9.72
C LEU A 154 -25.24 41.38 10.04
N ASN A 155 -24.94 41.91 11.23
CA ASN A 155 -23.56 42.16 11.65
C ASN A 155 -22.80 40.85 11.90
N ASN A 156 -23.42 39.84 12.53
CA ASN A 156 -22.82 38.51 12.68
C ASN A 156 -22.67 37.79 11.33
N LEU A 157 -23.62 37.96 10.41
CA LEU A 157 -23.53 37.43 9.05
C LEU A 157 -22.46 38.17 8.24
N SER A 158 -22.30 39.48 8.42
CA SER A 158 -21.23 40.28 7.78
C SER A 158 -19.87 39.93 8.36
N GLN A 159 -19.80 39.59 9.65
CA GLN A 159 -18.59 39.16 10.34
C GLN A 159 -18.22 37.75 9.87
N GLN A 160 -19.18 36.81 9.79
CA GLN A 160 -19.00 35.48 9.21
C GLN A 160 -18.70 35.51 7.69
N LEU A 161 -19.27 36.45 6.95
CA LEU A 161 -18.99 36.69 5.53
C LEU A 161 -17.63 37.35 5.36
N SER A 162 -17.21 38.24 6.27
CA SER A 162 -15.88 38.83 6.27
C SER A 162 -14.79 37.83 6.70
N GLU A 163 -15.12 36.86 7.56
CA GLU A 163 -14.25 35.71 7.89
C GLU A 163 -14.16 34.72 6.72
N LYS A 164 -15.27 34.48 5.99
CA LYS A 164 -15.27 33.67 4.75
C LYS A 164 -14.62 34.38 3.55
N LEU A 165 -14.73 35.71 3.44
CA LEU A 165 -14.09 36.50 2.39
C LEU A 165 -12.62 36.82 2.71
N ASN A 166 -12.21 36.72 3.98
CA ASN A 166 -10.81 36.74 4.42
C ASN A 166 -10.21 35.33 4.56
N GLU A 167 -10.83 34.28 4.02
CA GLU A 167 -10.06 33.10 3.61
C GLU A 167 -9.07 33.59 2.54
N LYS A 168 -7.87 34.01 3.01
CA LYS A 168 -6.64 33.91 2.24
C LYS A 168 -6.78 32.60 1.48
N GLN A 169 -6.73 32.63 0.14
CA GLN A 169 -6.58 31.41 -0.66
C GLN A 169 -5.60 30.52 0.10
N ARG A 170 -6.10 29.47 0.77
CA ARG A 170 -5.27 28.64 1.63
C ARG A 170 -4.21 28.08 0.71
N LYS A 171 -2.97 28.55 0.86
CA LYS A 171 -1.89 28.09 0.00
C LYS A 171 -1.85 26.57 0.18
N ARG A 172 -1.89 25.83 -0.92
CA ARG A 172 -1.74 24.38 -0.88
C ARG A 172 -0.27 24.06 -0.66
N PHE A 173 0.03 23.21 0.32
CA PHE A 173 1.37 22.64 0.43
C PHE A 173 1.66 21.81 -0.84
N PRO A 174 2.77 22.06 -1.55
CA PRO A 174 3.05 21.41 -2.83
C PRO A 174 3.48 19.93 -2.70
N GLY A 175 3.86 19.51 -1.50
CA GLY A 175 4.25 18.13 -1.19
C GLY A 175 3.16 17.31 -0.52
N TRP A 176 3.56 16.26 0.21
CA TRP A 176 2.68 15.38 0.96
C TRP A 176 3.39 14.75 2.15
N LEU A 177 2.61 14.19 3.08
CA LEU A 177 3.11 13.45 4.23
C LEU A 177 2.74 11.96 4.11
N ALA A 178 3.62 11.09 4.61
CA ALA A 178 3.36 9.66 4.73
C ALA A 178 3.29 9.28 6.21
N LEU A 179 2.14 8.76 6.64
CA LEU A 179 1.83 8.41 8.03
C LEU A 179 1.94 6.90 8.22
N ASP A 180 2.83 6.49 9.12
CA ASP A 180 2.86 5.14 9.68
C ASP A 180 2.46 5.19 11.16
N PHE A 181 1.15 5.05 11.41
CA PHE A 181 0.63 4.89 12.77
C PHE A 181 0.81 3.43 13.18
N GLY A 182 1.69 3.14 14.14
CA GLY A 182 1.97 1.77 14.59
C GLY A 182 1.30 1.38 15.90
N THR A 183 1.37 0.10 16.27
CA THR A 183 0.78 -0.40 17.54
C THR A 183 1.56 0.08 18.76
N SER A 184 2.87 0.27 18.63
CA SER A 184 3.75 0.66 19.74
C SER A 184 4.51 1.95 19.47
N ASN A 185 4.91 2.19 18.22
CA ASN A 185 5.58 3.42 17.79
C ASN A 185 5.05 3.85 16.42
N SER A 186 5.08 5.15 16.15
CA SER A 186 4.64 5.76 14.90
C SER A 186 5.72 6.66 14.29
N THR A 187 5.72 6.81 12.96
CA THR A 187 6.64 7.68 12.21
C THR A 187 5.91 8.45 11.13
N VAL A 188 6.49 9.60 10.73
CA VAL A 188 6.02 10.40 9.60
C VAL A 188 7.20 10.79 8.73
N THR A 189 7.03 10.66 7.41
CA THR A 189 7.99 11.18 6.43
C THR A 189 7.31 12.22 5.54
N LEU A 190 7.89 13.41 5.46
CA LEU A 190 7.41 14.52 4.64
C LEU A 190 8.17 14.57 3.31
N PHE A 191 7.45 14.67 2.18
CA PHE A 191 8.04 15.10 0.92
C PHE A 191 7.83 16.60 0.75
N ASP A 192 8.92 17.37 0.61
CA ASP A 192 8.85 18.82 0.37
C ASP A 192 9.69 19.23 -0.85
N PRO A 193 9.07 19.66 -1.97
CA PRO A 193 9.79 20.00 -3.19
C PRO A 193 10.51 21.38 -3.14
N ILE A 194 10.53 22.09 -2.01
CA ILE A 194 11.05 23.47 -1.91
C ILE A 194 12.49 23.65 -2.39
N GLU A 195 13.36 22.69 -2.08
CA GLU A 195 14.79 22.74 -2.38
C GLU A 195 15.16 21.43 -3.07
N VAL A 196 15.96 21.47 -4.14
CA VAL A 196 16.54 20.27 -4.75
C VAL A 196 18.05 20.34 -4.52
N PRO A 197 18.60 19.55 -3.58
CA PRO A 197 20.03 19.60 -3.29
C PRO A 197 20.82 19.02 -4.47
N ILE A 198 21.83 19.76 -4.94
CA ILE A 198 22.78 19.28 -5.95
C ILE A 198 23.98 18.70 -5.20
N ALA A 199 24.18 17.39 -5.30
CA ALA A 199 25.39 16.75 -4.80
C ALA A 199 26.56 17.07 -5.73
N GLU A 200 27.60 17.73 -5.22
CA GLU A 200 28.85 17.99 -5.96
C GLU A 200 29.73 16.73 -6.08
N VAL A 201 29.71 15.86 -5.05
CA VAL A 201 30.50 14.63 -4.99
C VAL A 201 29.64 13.43 -4.58
N LEU A 202 29.21 13.39 -3.32
CA LEU A 202 28.29 12.40 -2.76
C LEU A 202 27.08 13.14 -2.17
N PRO A 203 25.92 12.48 -2.09
CA PRO A 203 24.83 12.91 -1.23
C PRO A 203 25.34 13.14 0.19
N ARG A 204 24.83 14.18 0.86
CA ARG A 204 25.33 14.65 2.16
C ARG A 204 25.35 13.54 3.21
N GLU A 205 24.32 12.70 3.25
CA GLU A 205 24.20 11.61 4.21
C GLU A 205 25.29 10.55 4.02
N GLN A 206 25.63 10.27 2.76
CA GLN A 206 26.73 9.36 2.41
C GLN A 206 28.09 9.99 2.70
N GLU A 207 28.27 11.28 2.40
CA GLU A 207 29.49 12.01 2.72
C GLU A 207 29.76 12.02 4.23
N LEU A 208 28.74 12.32 5.05
CA LEU A 208 28.84 12.32 6.51
C LEU A 208 29.22 10.94 7.05
N ARG A 209 28.58 9.87 6.57
CA ARG A 209 28.95 8.50 6.98
C ARG A 209 30.37 8.15 6.52
N LEU A 210 30.78 8.54 5.32
CA LEU A 210 32.13 8.26 4.83
C LEU A 210 33.19 8.95 5.70
N ARG A 211 32.95 10.20 6.06
CA ARG A 211 33.79 10.97 6.99
C ARG A 211 33.92 10.27 8.34
N GLU A 212 32.79 9.94 8.97
CA GLU A 212 32.74 9.25 10.25
C GLU A 212 33.53 7.92 10.22
N ARG A 213 33.26 7.05 9.25
CA ARG A 213 33.91 5.74 9.15
C ARG A 213 35.40 5.82 8.82
N MET A 214 35.83 6.82 8.04
CA MET A 214 37.24 7.07 7.77
C MET A 214 37.96 7.60 9.00
N ALA A 215 37.35 8.57 9.72
CA ALA A 215 37.90 9.10 10.96
C ALA A 215 38.12 7.98 11.98
N GLU A 216 37.09 7.18 12.26
CA GLU A 216 37.16 6.04 13.18
C GLU A 216 38.22 5.01 12.80
N TRP A 217 38.34 4.70 11.50
CA TRP A 217 39.31 3.71 11.04
C TRP A 217 40.74 4.21 11.18
N LEU A 218 41.01 5.47 10.84
CA LEU A 218 42.34 6.07 10.93
C LEU A 218 42.76 6.34 12.39
N SER A 219 41.80 6.58 13.29
CA SER A 219 42.06 6.74 14.73
C SER A 219 42.15 5.40 15.50
N SER A 220 41.94 4.27 14.84
CA SER A 220 41.95 2.95 15.49
C SER A 220 43.37 2.48 15.80
N VAL A 221 43.54 1.77 16.93
CA VAL A 221 44.81 1.08 17.25
C VAL A 221 45.12 -0.01 16.19
N PRO A 222 46.39 -0.31 15.90
CA PRO A 222 46.77 -1.17 14.77
C PRO A 222 46.05 -2.53 14.74
N ASP A 223 45.94 -3.19 15.89
CA ASP A 223 45.33 -4.51 16.05
C ASP A 223 43.82 -4.51 15.74
N LEU A 224 43.14 -3.37 15.89
CA LEU A 224 41.74 -3.17 15.52
C LEU A 224 41.58 -2.66 14.08
N ALA A 225 42.51 -1.80 13.63
CA ALA A 225 42.48 -1.20 12.30
C ALA A 225 42.70 -2.25 11.20
N LEU A 226 43.73 -3.09 11.37
CA LEU A 226 44.14 -4.16 10.45
C LEU A 226 44.74 -5.34 11.24
N PRO A 227 43.93 -6.28 11.76
CA PRO A 227 44.38 -7.37 12.64
C PRO A 227 45.47 -8.29 12.05
N ASP A 228 45.50 -8.40 10.71
CA ASP A 228 46.42 -9.28 9.98
C ASP A 228 47.69 -8.58 9.48
N VAL A 229 47.99 -7.36 9.97
CA VAL A 229 49.09 -6.50 9.49
C VAL A 229 49.98 -6.10 10.67
N SER A 230 51.28 -5.89 10.41
CA SER A 230 52.20 -5.43 11.46
C SER A 230 51.93 -3.98 11.86
N SER A 231 52.02 -3.65 13.15
CA SER A 231 51.82 -2.29 13.66
C SER A 231 52.70 -1.25 12.95
N GLY A 232 53.95 -1.60 12.65
CA GLY A 232 54.87 -0.72 11.94
C GLY A 232 54.48 -0.43 10.48
N GLU A 233 53.79 -1.35 9.78
CA GLU A 233 53.26 -1.07 8.43
C GLU A 233 52.08 -0.11 8.49
N TRP A 234 51.20 -0.23 9.50
CA TRP A 234 50.08 0.68 9.72
C TRP A 234 50.55 2.09 10.12
N GLU A 235 51.47 2.20 11.07
CA GLU A 235 52.03 3.49 11.51
C GLU A 235 52.76 4.19 10.35
N LYS A 236 53.51 3.44 9.54
CA LYS A 236 54.16 3.98 8.34
C LYS A 236 53.15 4.51 7.33
N PHE A 237 52.05 3.78 7.11
CA PHE A 237 50.99 4.21 6.21
C PHE A 237 50.36 5.54 6.64
N LEU A 238 50.05 5.69 7.93
CA LEU A 238 49.53 6.95 8.49
C LEU A 238 50.56 8.08 8.37
N ALA A 239 51.84 7.82 8.65
CA ALA A 239 52.90 8.80 8.52
C ALA A 239 53.12 9.26 7.06
N ASP A 240 53.06 8.33 6.10
CA ASP A 240 53.20 8.64 4.67
C ASP A 240 52.02 9.50 4.16
N ILE A 241 50.78 9.22 4.59
CA ILE A 241 49.62 10.07 4.27
C ILE A 241 49.79 11.47 4.89
N SER A 242 50.09 11.53 6.19
CA SER A 242 50.18 12.79 6.93
C SER A 242 51.27 13.70 6.36
N LYS A 243 52.41 13.12 5.97
CA LYS A 243 53.48 13.81 5.27
C LYS A 243 53.02 14.40 3.93
N ASN A 244 52.23 13.67 3.14
CA ASN A 244 51.74 14.16 1.85
C ASN A 244 50.67 15.23 1.99
N LEU A 245 49.96 15.25 3.11
CA LEU A 245 48.95 16.26 3.46
C LEU A 245 49.53 17.46 4.25
N GLU A 246 50.84 17.43 4.55
CA GLU A 246 51.55 18.44 5.35
C GLU A 246 50.94 18.68 6.75
N ILE A 247 50.49 17.61 7.41
CA ILE A 247 49.92 17.62 8.76
C ILE A 247 50.62 16.65 9.71
N GLU A 248 50.40 16.83 11.01
CA GLU A 248 50.85 15.87 12.04
C GLU A 248 49.98 14.61 12.02
N SER A 249 50.56 13.46 12.35
CA SER A 249 49.86 12.17 12.25
C SER A 249 48.68 12.05 13.20
N GLU A 250 48.70 12.74 14.34
CA GLU A 250 47.56 12.76 15.28
C GLU A 250 46.36 13.57 14.75
N GLN A 251 46.57 14.44 13.75
CA GLN A 251 45.54 15.31 13.18
C GLN A 251 44.85 14.71 11.95
N LEU A 252 45.28 13.51 11.50
CA LEU A 252 44.78 12.92 10.27
C LEU A 252 43.28 12.59 10.33
N SER A 253 42.76 12.14 11.48
CA SER A 253 41.33 11.90 11.67
C SER A 253 40.51 13.20 11.69
N GLU A 254 41.09 14.30 12.19
CA GLU A 254 40.42 15.61 12.29
C GLU A 254 40.06 16.19 10.91
N ILE A 255 40.79 15.82 9.84
CA ILE A 255 40.46 16.22 8.47
C ILE A 255 39.03 15.78 8.10
N PHE A 256 38.66 14.56 8.51
CA PHE A 256 37.35 13.98 8.20
C PHE A 256 36.24 14.60 9.05
N GLU A 257 36.56 15.16 10.21
CA GLU A 257 35.64 15.92 11.07
C GLU A 257 35.40 17.36 10.58
N SER A 258 36.27 17.88 9.72
CA SER A 258 36.16 19.23 9.15
C SER A 258 35.24 19.30 7.93
N ASP A 259 34.54 20.42 7.75
CA ASP A 259 33.72 20.69 6.55
C ASP A 259 34.55 21.07 5.30
N ASN A 260 35.89 20.92 5.33
CA ASN A 260 36.75 21.24 4.19
C ASN A 260 36.71 20.12 3.14
N LYS A 261 35.91 20.31 2.09
CA LYS A 261 35.72 19.34 1.00
C LYS A 261 36.98 19.04 0.19
N GLU A 262 37.78 20.04 -0.14
CA GLU A 262 38.98 19.82 -0.97
C GLU A 262 40.00 18.95 -0.22
N LEU A 263 40.25 19.28 1.05
CA LEU A 263 41.16 18.53 1.90
C LEU A 263 40.66 17.10 2.15
N PHE A 264 39.35 16.92 2.31
CA PHE A 264 38.72 15.60 2.43
C PHE A 264 38.95 14.71 1.20
N LEU A 265 38.71 15.23 -0.01
CA LEU A 265 38.93 14.47 -1.24
C LEU A 265 40.40 14.15 -1.46
N GLU A 266 41.28 15.11 -1.15
CA GLU A 266 42.72 14.90 -1.23
C GLU A 266 43.19 13.84 -0.23
N ALA A 267 42.65 13.82 1.00
CA ALA A 267 42.95 12.78 1.97
C ALA A 267 42.54 11.38 1.49
N ILE A 268 41.34 11.25 0.89
CA ILE A 268 40.91 9.99 0.26
C ILE A 268 41.88 9.58 -0.85
N ARG A 269 42.29 10.52 -1.70
CA ARG A 269 43.26 10.27 -2.77
C ARG A 269 44.60 9.78 -2.21
N GLN A 270 45.10 10.38 -1.14
CA GLN A 270 46.35 9.97 -0.50
C GLN A 270 46.27 8.59 0.14
N ILE A 271 45.13 8.23 0.75
CA ILE A 271 44.88 6.88 1.28
C ILE A 271 45.04 5.83 0.17
N GLU A 272 44.50 6.10 -1.02
CA GLU A 272 44.59 5.17 -2.16
C GLU A 272 45.99 5.12 -2.79
N LEU A 273 46.74 6.23 -2.75
CA LEU A 273 48.11 6.30 -3.28
C LEU A 273 49.16 5.71 -2.33
N CYS A 274 48.98 5.83 -1.01
CA CYS A 274 49.94 5.40 0.00
C CYS A 274 49.88 3.91 0.35
N LEU A 275 49.10 3.09 -0.36
CA LEU A 275 48.95 1.64 -0.11
C LEU A 275 50.27 0.82 -0.18
N GLY A 276 51.37 1.44 -0.61
CA GLY A 276 52.71 0.84 -0.63
C GLY A 276 52.86 -0.32 -1.62
N THR A 277 53.97 -1.07 -1.50
CA THR A 277 54.29 -2.21 -2.37
C THR A 277 54.03 -3.58 -1.73
N SER A 278 53.67 -3.63 -0.45
CA SER A 278 53.34 -4.86 0.27
C SER A 278 51.98 -5.39 -0.17
N ASP A 279 51.95 -6.53 -0.86
CA ASP A 279 50.70 -7.13 -1.35
C ASP A 279 49.75 -7.52 -0.23
N ARG A 280 50.28 -7.94 0.93
CA ARG A 280 49.49 -8.31 2.10
C ARG A 280 48.81 -7.06 2.69
N PHE A 281 49.57 -5.99 2.90
CA PHE A 281 49.06 -4.71 3.39
C PHE A 281 47.99 -4.15 2.46
N ARG A 282 48.30 -4.07 1.16
CA ARG A 282 47.39 -3.57 0.12
C ARG A 282 46.07 -4.32 0.11
N ARG A 283 46.09 -5.66 0.16
CA ARG A 283 44.85 -6.46 0.22
C ARG A 283 44.05 -6.20 1.49
N ALA A 284 44.71 -6.10 2.65
CA ALA A 284 44.04 -5.85 3.93
C ALA A 284 43.38 -4.48 3.94
N VAL A 285 44.09 -3.43 3.52
CA VAL A 285 43.55 -2.07 3.39
C VAL A 285 42.43 -2.02 2.36
N SER A 286 42.63 -2.58 1.16
CA SER A 286 41.58 -2.60 0.13
C SER A 286 40.31 -3.28 0.65
N LYS A 287 40.43 -4.42 1.34
CA LYS A 287 39.27 -5.11 1.94
C LYS A 287 38.54 -4.22 2.94
N LYS A 288 39.27 -3.49 3.78
CA LYS A 288 38.68 -2.56 4.76
C LYS A 288 38.03 -1.35 4.09
N LEU A 289 38.70 -0.74 3.11
CA LEU A 289 38.15 0.36 2.31
C LEU A 289 36.87 -0.07 1.56
N TYR A 290 36.88 -1.26 0.94
CA TYR A 290 35.67 -1.80 0.31
C TYR A 290 34.55 -1.96 1.32
N ALA A 291 34.82 -2.43 2.55
CA ALA A 291 33.80 -2.52 3.59
C ALA A 291 33.24 -1.14 3.99
N ILE A 292 34.10 -0.13 4.14
CA ILE A 292 33.69 1.25 4.43
C ILE A 292 32.84 1.81 3.30
N TYR A 293 33.31 1.74 2.05
CA TYR A 293 32.56 2.21 0.89
C TYR A 293 31.22 1.47 0.73
N HIS A 294 31.21 0.17 0.96
CA HIS A 294 30.01 -0.65 0.88
C HIS A 294 28.95 -0.24 1.90
N GLU A 295 29.37 0.09 3.13
CA GLU A 295 28.50 0.64 4.17
C GLU A 295 27.94 2.01 3.75
N VAL A 296 28.83 2.91 3.30
CA VAL A 296 28.49 4.28 2.88
C VAL A 296 27.47 4.30 1.74
N PHE A 297 27.69 3.52 0.68
CA PHE A 297 26.77 3.48 -0.46
C PHE A 297 25.40 2.91 -0.10
N ARG A 298 25.25 2.22 1.03
CA ARG A 298 23.97 1.74 1.55
C ARG A 298 23.30 2.71 2.52
N VAL A 299 23.88 3.88 2.79
CA VAL A 299 23.17 4.94 3.52
C VAL A 299 22.07 5.50 2.62
N PRO A 300 20.80 5.46 3.05
CA PRO A 300 19.69 6.04 2.29
C PRO A 300 19.84 7.57 2.20
N THR A 301 19.65 8.11 1.00
CA THR A 301 19.89 9.53 0.68
C THR A 301 18.59 10.35 0.68
N LEU A 302 17.90 10.34 1.83
CA LEU A 302 16.52 10.83 1.97
C LEU A 302 16.40 12.32 1.62
N GLU A 303 17.32 13.15 2.13
CA GLU A 303 17.36 14.58 1.85
C GLU A 303 17.62 14.85 0.36
N SER A 304 18.49 14.05 -0.29
CA SER A 304 18.70 14.15 -1.74
C SER A 304 17.43 13.91 -2.55
N GLN A 305 16.50 13.15 -1.97
CA GLN A 305 15.20 12.83 -2.56
C GLN A 305 14.07 13.72 -2.04
N ASN A 306 14.39 14.76 -1.25
CA ASN A 306 13.41 15.63 -0.59
C ASN A 306 12.45 14.90 0.35
N LEU A 307 12.90 13.76 0.90
CA LEU A 307 12.21 13.00 1.92
C LEU A 307 12.79 13.42 3.28
N ILE A 308 11.94 13.90 4.16
CA ILE A 308 12.32 14.49 5.44
C ILE A 308 11.66 13.67 6.55
N PRO A 309 12.42 12.85 7.28
CA PRO A 309 11.94 12.22 8.51
C PRO A 309 11.51 13.30 9.51
N VAL A 310 10.24 13.29 9.90
CA VAL A 310 9.70 14.31 10.81
C VAL A 310 10.14 14.02 12.23
N VAL A 311 10.65 15.03 12.94
CA VAL A 311 10.97 14.92 14.37
C VAL A 311 9.68 15.10 15.17
N LEU A 312 9.06 13.98 15.55
CA LEU A 312 7.76 13.95 16.24
C LEU A 312 7.88 14.24 17.74
N ASP A 313 9.02 13.94 18.37
CA ASP A 313 9.34 14.33 19.74
C ASP A 313 10.48 15.35 19.71
N ILE A 314 10.12 16.64 19.70
CA ILE A 314 11.05 17.76 19.54
C ILE A 314 12.02 17.86 20.71
N ASP A 315 11.54 17.63 21.94
CA ASP A 315 12.35 17.74 23.16
C ASP A 315 13.47 16.70 23.17
N ARG A 316 13.18 15.50 22.64
CA ARG A 316 14.14 14.38 22.56
C ARG A 316 14.80 14.24 21.19
N ARG A 317 14.45 15.11 20.23
CA ARG A 317 14.89 15.07 18.83
C ARG A 317 14.69 13.70 18.16
N SER A 318 13.57 13.05 18.45
CA SER A 318 13.28 11.71 17.91
C SER A 318 12.33 11.77 16.72
N THR A 319 12.63 11.01 15.67
CA THR A 319 11.76 10.80 14.50
C THR A 319 10.67 9.76 14.73
N GLU A 320 10.71 9.09 15.89
CA GLU A 320 9.74 8.10 16.31
C GLU A 320 9.04 8.57 17.59
N ILE A 321 7.72 8.30 17.68
CA ILE A 321 6.95 8.59 18.88
C ILE A 321 6.21 7.32 19.35
N PRO A 322 6.17 7.01 20.66
CA PRO A 322 5.32 5.95 21.17
C PRO A 322 3.85 6.20 20.79
N SER A 323 3.13 5.13 20.45
CA SER A 323 1.72 5.22 20.05
C SER A 323 0.75 5.38 21.23
N GLU A 324 1.27 5.46 22.46
CA GLU A 324 0.50 5.69 23.68
C GLU A 324 -0.18 7.06 23.62
N MET A 325 -1.46 7.10 24.00
CA MET A 325 -2.34 8.24 23.81
C MET A 325 -3.02 8.66 25.12
N GLU A 326 -3.24 9.96 25.26
CA GLU A 326 -4.00 10.58 26.33
C GLU A 326 -5.07 11.48 25.70
N VAL A 327 -6.34 11.21 25.96
CA VAL A 327 -7.43 12.09 25.51
C VAL A 327 -7.41 13.38 26.32
N SER A 328 -7.43 14.50 25.61
CA SER A 328 -7.33 15.85 26.20
C SER A 328 -8.60 16.67 26.03
N GLN A 329 -9.45 16.33 25.05
CA GLN A 329 -10.72 17.01 24.78
C GLN A 329 -11.69 16.06 24.07
N LEU A 330 -13.00 16.12 24.38
CA LEU A 330 -14.03 15.28 23.77
C LEU A 330 -14.62 15.89 22.47
N ILE A 331 -14.91 17.19 22.46
CA ILE A 331 -15.58 17.86 21.33
C ILE A 331 -14.86 19.17 20.95
N PRO A 332 -14.24 19.27 19.75
CA PRO A 332 -13.83 18.14 18.92
C PRO A 332 -12.83 17.24 19.66
N LEU A 333 -12.80 15.95 19.30
CA LEU A 333 -11.92 14.98 19.94
C LEU A 333 -10.46 15.35 19.68
N LYS A 334 -9.69 15.54 20.76
CA LYS A 334 -8.24 15.76 20.71
C LYS A 334 -7.52 14.86 21.69
N LEU A 335 -6.29 14.51 21.33
CA LEU A 335 -5.43 13.68 22.15
C LEU A 335 -3.99 14.17 22.10
N ARG A 336 -3.17 13.65 23.02
CA ARG A 336 -1.71 13.74 23.01
C ARG A 336 -1.14 12.35 22.80
N MET A 337 0.06 12.26 22.22
CA MET A 337 0.75 11.00 21.99
C MET A 337 2.14 10.98 22.62
N GLY A 338 2.70 9.79 22.78
CA GLY A 338 4.11 9.60 23.09
C GLY A 338 4.43 9.43 24.56
N ARG A 339 5.69 9.73 24.91
CA ARG A 339 6.19 9.57 26.29
C ARG A 339 5.46 10.47 27.28
N ASP A 340 4.98 11.63 26.85
CA ASP A 340 4.25 12.54 27.71
C ASP A 340 2.90 11.94 28.13
N ALA A 341 2.19 11.28 27.21
CA ALA A 341 0.96 10.54 27.54
C ALA A 341 1.26 9.39 28.53
N ARG A 342 2.36 8.67 28.33
CA ARG A 342 2.84 7.61 29.24
C ARG A 342 3.13 8.14 30.65
N ASP A 343 3.88 9.23 30.73
CA ASP A 343 4.30 9.82 31.99
C ASP A 343 3.09 10.43 32.73
N ASN A 344 2.15 11.01 32.00
CA ASN A 344 0.87 11.50 32.56
C ASN A 344 0.02 10.35 33.08
N ARG A 345 -0.05 9.21 32.38
CA ARG A 345 -0.73 8.00 32.89
C ARG A 345 -0.10 7.53 34.20
N LYS A 346 1.23 7.43 34.26
CA LYS A 346 1.94 7.01 35.49
C LYS A 346 1.64 7.95 36.66
N LYS A 347 1.65 9.27 36.41
CA LYS A 347 1.28 10.28 37.43
C LYS A 347 -0.17 10.14 37.87
N ALA A 348 -1.10 9.98 36.92
CA ALA A 348 -2.52 9.82 37.22
C ALA A 348 -2.80 8.57 38.05
N ILE A 349 -2.16 7.45 37.73
CA ILE A 349 -2.24 6.21 38.51
C ILE A 349 -1.71 6.42 39.92
N ALA A 350 -0.54 7.06 40.07
CA ALA A 350 0.05 7.33 41.39
C ALA A 350 -0.78 8.30 42.26
N GLN A 351 -1.53 9.20 41.62
CA GLN A 351 -2.44 10.17 42.26
C GLN A 351 -3.86 9.64 42.50
N GLY A 352 -4.11 8.33 42.33
CA GLY A 352 -5.44 7.67 42.30
C GLY A 352 -6.37 7.85 43.51
N THR A 353 -6.08 8.78 44.43
CA THR A 353 -6.96 9.26 45.49
C THR A 353 -7.77 10.51 45.10
N THR A 354 -7.42 11.26 44.04
CA THR A 354 -8.15 12.47 43.59
C THR A 354 -8.95 12.32 42.28
N VAL A 355 -8.63 11.32 41.45
CA VAL A 355 -9.25 11.06 40.13
C VAL A 355 -9.73 9.61 40.09
N SER A 356 -10.91 9.32 39.56
CA SER A 356 -11.45 7.95 39.56
C SER A 356 -10.64 7.03 38.64
N VAL A 357 -10.38 5.78 39.05
CA VAL A 357 -9.62 4.84 38.19
C VAL A 357 -10.37 4.53 36.89
N LYS A 358 -11.71 4.59 36.91
CA LYS A 358 -12.56 4.49 35.70
C LYS A 358 -12.18 5.58 34.69
N GLU A 359 -11.94 6.81 35.15
CA GLU A 359 -11.50 7.92 34.33
C GLU A 359 -10.11 7.66 33.71
N ILE A 360 -9.16 7.17 34.49
CA ILE A 360 -7.80 6.84 34.01
C ILE A 360 -7.86 5.80 32.87
N ILE A 361 -8.60 4.70 33.07
CA ILE A 361 -8.75 3.63 32.05
C ILE A 361 -9.42 4.16 30.78
N SER A 362 -10.36 5.10 30.94
CA SER A 362 -11.11 5.68 29.83
C SER A 362 -10.34 6.75 29.04
N ARG A 363 -9.36 7.41 29.68
CA ARG A 363 -8.62 8.54 29.14
C ARG A 363 -7.30 8.14 28.48
N PHE A 364 -6.63 7.12 29.00
CA PHE A 364 -5.32 6.68 28.52
C PHE A 364 -5.43 5.37 27.74
N HIS A 365 -4.87 5.34 26.54
CA HIS A 365 -4.90 4.19 25.65
C HIS A 365 -3.51 3.86 25.13
N HIS A 366 -3.12 2.58 25.15
CA HIS A 366 -1.79 2.17 24.67
C HIS A 366 -1.65 2.29 23.15
N SER A 367 -2.58 1.72 22.38
CA SER A 367 -2.78 2.07 20.96
C SER A 367 -4.08 1.43 20.44
N PRO A 368 -5.01 2.21 19.88
CA PRO A 368 -6.24 1.69 19.31
C PRO A 368 -6.03 0.99 17.96
N LYS A 369 -4.83 1.04 17.35
CA LYS A 369 -4.52 0.36 16.09
C LYS A 369 -4.91 -1.12 16.08
N ARG A 370 -4.81 -1.79 17.24
CA ARG A 370 -5.18 -3.20 17.44
C ARG A 370 -6.66 -3.48 17.20
N TYR A 371 -7.52 -2.47 17.26
CA TYR A 371 -8.95 -2.55 17.08
C TYR A 371 -9.40 -2.03 15.70
N PHE A 372 -8.48 -1.90 14.74
CA PHE A 372 -8.81 -1.50 13.37
C PHE A 372 -9.94 -2.35 12.78
N GLY A 373 -10.97 -1.68 12.23
CA GLY A 373 -12.11 -2.35 11.60
C GLY A 373 -13.10 -2.98 12.56
N GLN A 374 -13.01 -2.69 13.86
CA GLN A 374 -13.98 -3.14 14.84
C GLN A 374 -15.04 -2.07 15.08
N ASN A 375 -16.30 -2.50 15.14
CA ASN A 375 -17.40 -1.68 15.62
C ASN A 375 -17.38 -1.68 17.16
N ARG A 376 -16.44 -0.93 17.74
CA ARG A 376 -16.20 -0.86 19.18
C ARG A 376 -16.22 0.59 19.65
N SER A 377 -17.00 0.84 20.69
CA SER A 377 -17.04 2.11 21.41
C SER A 377 -16.44 1.99 22.81
N PHE A 378 -15.84 3.07 23.28
CA PHE A 378 -15.34 3.21 24.65
C PHE A 378 -16.01 4.41 25.31
N PRO A 379 -16.52 4.28 26.54
CA PRO A 379 -16.85 5.46 27.34
C PRO A 379 -15.55 6.16 27.69
N ILE A 380 -15.46 7.47 27.44
CA ILE A 380 -14.36 8.36 27.81
C ILE A 380 -14.88 9.35 28.84
N ILE A 381 -14.21 9.42 29.99
CA ILE A 381 -14.55 10.33 31.07
C ILE A 381 -13.48 11.40 31.15
N LEU A 382 -13.89 12.67 31.12
CA LEU A 382 -13.02 13.84 31.28
C LEU A 382 -13.78 14.92 32.06
N GLU A 383 -13.23 15.38 33.20
CA GLU A 383 -13.79 16.49 33.99
C GLU A 383 -15.31 16.36 34.27
N GLU A 384 -15.76 15.14 34.63
CA GLU A 384 -17.16 14.74 34.89
C GLU A 384 -18.06 14.48 33.66
N ASP A 385 -17.62 14.80 32.44
CA ASP A 385 -18.33 14.45 31.21
C ASP A 385 -17.99 13.01 30.77
N GLU A 386 -19.00 12.19 30.46
CA GLU A 386 -18.86 10.83 29.91
C GLU A 386 -19.46 10.75 28.50
N GLU A 387 -18.62 10.46 27.50
CA GLU A 387 -19.05 10.30 26.11
C GLU A 387 -18.58 8.95 25.53
N ASN A 388 -19.46 8.27 24.78
CA ASN A 388 -19.09 7.03 24.10
C ASN A 388 -18.47 7.33 22.75
N ILE A 389 -17.16 7.11 22.62
CA ILE A 389 -16.40 7.39 21.40
C ILE A 389 -16.10 6.08 20.66
N GLN A 390 -16.38 6.07 19.36
CA GLN A 390 -16.01 4.97 18.47
C GLN A 390 -14.50 4.89 18.32
N VAL A 391 -13.95 3.68 18.29
CA VAL A 391 -12.50 3.46 18.16
C VAL A 391 -11.90 4.14 16.93
N ASN A 392 -12.68 4.22 15.85
CA ASN A 392 -12.27 4.86 14.61
C ASN A 392 -12.07 6.37 14.75
N HIS A 393 -12.85 7.04 15.61
CA HIS A 393 -12.62 8.46 15.93
C HIS A 393 -11.37 8.66 16.79
N LEU A 394 -11.05 7.72 17.70
CA LEU A 394 -9.78 7.75 18.45
C LEU A 394 -8.58 7.58 17.52
N ILE A 395 -8.66 6.68 16.54
CA ILE A 395 -7.61 6.49 15.52
C ILE A 395 -7.50 7.73 14.63
N GLN A 396 -8.63 8.31 14.21
CA GLN A 396 -8.66 9.56 13.45
C GLN A 396 -7.98 10.71 14.21
N ALA A 397 -8.25 10.85 15.51
CA ALA A 397 -7.59 11.83 16.36
C ALA A 397 -6.08 11.57 16.49
N ALA A 398 -5.63 10.31 16.41
CA ALA A 398 -4.20 9.98 16.39
C ALA A 398 -3.52 10.46 15.11
N TRP A 399 -4.13 10.27 13.94
CA TRP A 399 -3.61 10.87 12.69
C TRP A 399 -3.65 12.38 12.73
N ALA A 400 -4.70 12.99 13.28
CA ALA A 400 -4.78 14.44 13.47
C ALA A 400 -3.59 14.95 14.29
N GLN A 401 -3.26 14.26 15.40
CA GLN A 401 -2.10 14.61 16.24
C GLN A 401 -0.78 14.44 15.48
N LEU A 402 -0.60 13.40 14.67
CA LEU A 402 0.61 13.23 13.86
C LEU A 402 0.76 14.33 12.79
N ILE A 403 -0.34 14.77 12.19
CA ILE A 403 -0.37 15.90 11.25
C ILE A 403 -0.01 17.20 11.98
N GLU A 404 -0.57 17.43 13.17
CA GLU A 404 -0.27 18.61 14.01
C GLU A 404 1.21 18.64 14.41
N LEU A 405 1.77 17.52 14.89
CA LEU A 405 3.21 17.40 15.21
C LEU A 405 4.10 17.67 13.99
N THR A 406 3.65 17.28 12.79
CA THR A 406 4.37 17.55 11.54
C THR A 406 4.37 19.03 11.18
N GLU A 407 3.24 19.71 11.40
CA GLU A 407 3.15 21.16 11.20
C GLU A 407 3.97 21.93 12.24
N ASP A 408 3.95 21.50 13.51
CA ASP A 408 4.80 22.03 14.57
C ASP A 408 6.30 21.90 14.21
N TYR A 409 6.72 20.75 13.68
CA TYR A 409 8.08 20.53 13.21
C TYR A 409 8.46 21.47 12.06
N ARG A 410 7.56 21.68 11.08
CA ARG A 410 7.78 22.62 9.98
C ARG A 410 7.96 24.05 10.47
N GLN A 411 7.17 24.49 11.44
CA GLN A 411 7.19 25.86 11.96
C GLN A 411 8.41 26.15 12.83
N ARG A 412 8.90 25.14 13.57
CA ARG A 412 10.03 25.25 14.50
C ARG A 412 11.36 24.79 13.90
N GLY A 413 11.32 24.17 12.72
CA GLY A 413 12.48 23.61 12.06
C GLY A 413 13.51 24.67 11.68
N ARG A 414 14.80 24.30 11.73
CA ARG A 414 15.90 25.15 11.25
C ARG A 414 15.95 25.23 9.72
N ARG A 415 15.33 24.26 9.05
CA ARG A 415 15.22 24.16 7.58
C ARG A 415 14.03 24.99 7.09
N ARG A 416 14.13 25.51 5.87
CA ARG A 416 13.02 26.15 5.17
C ARG A 416 12.06 25.10 4.61
N PHE A 417 10.76 25.25 4.86
CA PHE A 417 9.71 24.40 4.31
C PHE A 417 8.80 25.18 3.38
N SER A 418 8.14 24.50 2.43
CA SER A 418 7.07 25.10 1.65
C SER A 418 5.91 25.50 2.55
N GLU A 419 5.30 26.65 2.27
CA GLU A 419 4.09 27.09 2.97
C GLU A 419 2.85 26.34 2.48
N GLY A 420 1.81 26.33 3.32
CA GLY A 420 0.49 25.88 2.95
C GLY A 420 -0.01 24.66 3.72
N ASP A 421 -1.31 24.39 3.55
CA ASP A 421 -2.03 23.31 4.21
C ASP A 421 -1.79 21.98 3.49
N PHE A 422 -1.72 20.89 4.27
CA PHE A 422 -1.64 19.55 3.73
C PHE A 422 -2.96 19.16 3.07
N LEU A 423 -2.93 18.86 1.77
CA LEU A 423 -4.09 18.31 1.03
C LEU A 423 -3.86 16.89 0.54
N THR A 424 -2.65 16.36 0.70
CA THR A 424 -2.28 15.02 0.26
C THR A 424 -1.61 14.27 1.42
N ALA A 425 -2.08 13.05 1.69
CA ALA A 425 -1.46 12.14 2.65
C ALA A 425 -1.39 10.71 2.10
N VAL A 426 -0.29 10.01 2.40
CA VAL A 426 -0.13 8.58 2.17
C VAL A 426 -0.26 7.88 3.52
N VAL A 427 -1.11 6.87 3.63
CA VAL A 427 -1.39 6.21 4.91
C VAL A 427 -1.18 4.72 4.77
N THR A 428 -0.23 4.18 5.55
CA THR A 428 0.07 2.75 5.57
C THR A 428 -0.86 2.00 6.53
N TYR A 429 -0.98 0.70 6.30
CA TYR A 429 -1.85 -0.19 7.07
C TYR A 429 -1.30 -1.63 7.06
N PRO A 430 -1.73 -2.49 8.01
CA PRO A 430 -1.27 -3.87 8.08
C PRO A 430 -1.60 -4.63 6.79
N THR A 431 -0.66 -5.44 6.30
CA THR A 431 -0.73 -6.11 4.99
C THR A 431 -1.94 -7.03 4.85
N VAL A 432 -2.45 -7.57 5.96
CA VAL A 432 -3.64 -8.45 5.96
C VAL A 432 -4.97 -7.72 6.20
N ALA A 433 -4.98 -6.38 6.26
CA ALA A 433 -6.18 -5.60 6.52
C ALA A 433 -7.24 -5.79 5.41
N PRO A 434 -8.53 -5.98 5.78
CA PRO A 434 -9.60 -6.15 4.80
C PRO A 434 -9.96 -4.82 4.09
N PRO A 435 -10.65 -4.88 2.94
CA PRO A 435 -11.01 -3.70 2.13
C PRO A 435 -11.80 -2.65 2.89
N VAL A 436 -12.72 -3.09 3.77
CA VAL A 436 -13.53 -2.20 4.62
C VAL A 436 -12.65 -1.30 5.47
N VAL A 437 -11.62 -1.87 6.09
CA VAL A 437 -10.65 -1.12 6.91
C VAL A 437 -9.94 -0.07 6.06
N ARG A 438 -9.51 -0.41 4.84
CA ARG A 438 -8.80 0.54 3.96
C ARG A 438 -9.68 1.70 3.51
N LYS A 439 -10.94 1.42 3.15
CA LYS A 439 -11.94 2.44 2.82
C LYS A 439 -12.23 3.34 4.01
N GLU A 440 -12.36 2.75 5.18
CA GLU A 440 -12.60 3.47 6.43
C GLU A 440 -11.42 4.38 6.80
N ILE A 441 -10.17 3.88 6.73
CA ILE A 441 -8.96 4.69 6.90
C ILE A 441 -8.99 5.90 5.95
N LYS A 442 -9.29 5.66 4.66
CA LYS A 442 -9.36 6.73 3.67
C LYS A 442 -10.37 7.80 4.06
N ASN A 443 -11.60 7.39 4.41
CA ASN A 443 -12.67 8.31 4.78
C ASN A 443 -12.31 9.12 6.04
N LEU A 444 -11.80 8.46 7.08
CA LEU A 444 -11.42 9.10 8.34
C LEU A 444 -10.33 10.16 8.14
N VAL A 445 -9.35 9.91 7.28
CA VAL A 445 -8.28 10.89 7.00
C VAL A 445 -8.79 12.01 6.10
N GLN A 446 -9.71 11.74 5.19
CA GLN A 446 -10.35 12.79 4.39
C GLN A 446 -11.16 13.77 5.24
N GLU A 447 -11.84 13.27 6.27
CA GLU A 447 -12.57 14.10 7.25
C GLU A 447 -11.66 15.04 8.06
N LEU A 448 -10.33 14.81 8.09
CA LEU A 448 -9.35 15.72 8.68
C LEU A 448 -8.97 16.90 7.77
N GLY A 449 -9.61 17.02 6.60
CA GLY A 449 -9.33 18.08 5.62
C GLY A 449 -8.25 17.73 4.61
N ILE A 450 -7.91 16.44 4.45
CA ILE A 450 -6.99 15.95 3.43
C ILE A 450 -7.79 15.47 2.21
N ASP A 451 -7.77 16.20 1.10
CA ASP A 451 -8.56 15.84 -0.09
C ASP A 451 -8.07 14.53 -0.76
N ASP A 452 -6.75 14.40 -0.87
CA ASP A 452 -6.06 13.37 -1.65
C ASP A 452 -5.36 12.36 -0.73
N VAL A 453 -6.11 11.34 -0.30
CA VAL A 453 -5.61 10.26 0.57
C VAL A 453 -5.26 9.02 -0.25
N GLN A 454 -4.00 8.60 -0.16
CA GLN A 454 -3.44 7.43 -0.84
C GLN A 454 -3.26 6.27 0.14
N THR A 455 -4.01 5.18 -0.08
CA THR A 455 -3.96 3.94 0.71
C THR A 455 -3.53 2.75 -0.17
N ALA A 456 -2.73 2.99 -1.21
CA ALA A 456 -2.26 1.94 -2.09
C ALA A 456 -1.21 1.06 -1.39
N TYR A 457 -0.38 1.66 -0.52
CA TYR A 457 0.80 1.00 0.05
C TYR A 457 0.51 0.41 1.43
N ASP A 458 0.68 -0.90 1.58
CA ASP A 458 0.71 -1.55 2.89
C ASP A 458 2.11 -1.46 3.53
N GLU A 459 2.22 -1.88 4.79
CA GLU A 459 3.46 -1.78 5.58
C GLU A 459 4.63 -2.56 4.97
N ALA A 460 4.44 -3.84 4.61
CA ALA A 460 5.50 -4.68 4.05
C ALA A 460 5.96 -4.21 2.66
N VAL A 461 5.04 -3.81 1.79
CA VAL A 461 5.35 -3.25 0.46
C VAL A 461 6.14 -1.95 0.59
N SER A 462 5.78 -1.09 1.54
CA SER A 462 6.49 0.17 1.79
C SER A 462 7.93 -0.08 2.22
N VAL A 463 8.14 -1.03 3.13
CA VAL A 463 9.48 -1.48 3.55
C VAL A 463 10.31 -2.00 2.37
N ALA A 464 9.71 -2.81 1.49
CA ALA A 464 10.38 -3.32 0.28
C ALA A 464 10.91 -2.18 -0.59
N ILE A 465 10.08 -1.16 -0.84
CA ILE A 465 10.42 0.00 -1.68
C ILE A 465 11.56 0.82 -1.05
N PHE A 466 11.53 1.03 0.28
CA PHE A 466 12.59 1.73 0.99
C PHE A 466 13.95 1.05 0.82
N PHE A 467 14.03 -0.25 1.11
CA PHE A 467 15.29 -0.98 1.04
C PHE A 467 15.76 -1.17 -0.40
N LEU A 468 14.83 -1.35 -1.36
CA LEU A 468 15.16 -1.39 -2.78
C LEU A 468 15.86 -0.10 -3.23
N TRP A 469 15.30 1.05 -2.85
CA TRP A 469 15.92 2.33 -3.13
C TRP A 469 17.28 2.49 -2.45
N ARG A 470 17.40 2.08 -1.19
CA ARG A 470 18.68 2.04 -0.46
C ARG A 470 19.74 1.27 -1.25
N GLU A 471 19.38 0.14 -1.84
CA GLU A 471 20.31 -0.69 -2.62
C GLU A 471 20.76 -0.05 -3.95
N PHE A 472 20.01 0.90 -4.50
CA PHE A 472 20.48 1.72 -5.63
C PHE A 472 21.45 2.84 -5.19
N GLY A 473 21.63 3.04 -3.88
CA GLY A 473 22.80 3.71 -3.28
C GLY A 473 23.01 5.17 -3.65
N GLY A 474 21.95 5.92 -3.96
CA GLY A 474 22.01 7.36 -4.24
C GLY A 474 22.65 7.74 -5.60
N ASN A 475 23.40 6.84 -6.24
CA ASN A 475 23.94 6.99 -7.58
C ASN A 475 23.46 5.85 -8.49
N LEU A 476 22.52 6.17 -9.38
CA LEU A 476 21.89 5.19 -10.27
C LEU A 476 22.90 4.46 -11.19
N ASN A 477 24.01 5.09 -11.56
CA ASN A 477 25.01 4.46 -12.43
C ASN A 477 25.71 3.28 -11.75
N ILE A 478 25.99 3.41 -10.46
CA ILE A 478 26.63 2.34 -9.66
C ILE A 478 25.56 1.38 -9.13
N GLY A 479 24.45 1.93 -8.64
CA GLY A 479 23.37 1.15 -8.04
C GLY A 479 22.77 0.12 -8.99
N ILE A 480 22.55 0.47 -10.25
CA ILE A 480 21.98 -0.44 -11.25
C ILE A 480 22.92 -1.61 -11.54
N GLU A 481 24.21 -1.35 -11.71
CA GLU A 481 25.18 -2.43 -11.91
C GLU A 481 25.30 -3.31 -10.67
N SER A 482 25.33 -2.70 -9.47
CA SER A 482 25.28 -3.41 -8.20
C SER A 482 24.04 -4.31 -8.09
N PHE A 483 22.86 -3.84 -8.50
CA PHE A 483 21.62 -4.63 -8.52
C PHE A 483 21.73 -5.84 -9.47
N LYS A 484 22.23 -5.64 -10.69
CA LYS A 484 22.35 -6.71 -11.70
C LYS A 484 23.26 -7.86 -11.29
N THR A 485 24.34 -7.60 -10.53
CA THR A 485 25.27 -8.65 -10.08
C THR A 485 24.64 -9.73 -9.19
N ARG A 486 23.37 -9.55 -8.83
CA ARG A 486 22.67 -10.26 -7.75
C ARG A 486 21.35 -10.83 -8.25
N CYS A 487 21.09 -10.67 -9.54
CA CYS A 487 19.88 -11.10 -10.21
C CYS A 487 20.16 -12.28 -11.14
N HIS A 488 19.11 -13.03 -11.41
CA HIS A 488 19.06 -13.98 -12.51
C HIS A 488 18.89 -13.20 -13.82
N GLN A 489 19.77 -13.45 -14.80
CA GLN A 489 19.71 -12.76 -16.09
C GLN A 489 19.02 -13.61 -17.15
N ASN A 490 18.06 -13.01 -17.86
CA ASN A 490 17.46 -13.57 -19.06
C ASN A 490 17.35 -12.50 -20.15
N GLY A 491 18.25 -12.54 -21.14
CA GLY A 491 18.33 -11.53 -22.19
C GLY A 491 18.64 -10.13 -21.62
N ASN A 492 17.73 -9.18 -21.85
CA ASN A 492 17.81 -7.80 -21.34
C ASN A 492 17.11 -7.60 -19.98
N LYS A 493 16.77 -8.69 -19.28
CA LYS A 493 16.07 -8.68 -17.99
C LYS A 493 16.92 -9.27 -16.88
N TRP A 494 16.83 -8.68 -15.69
CA TRP A 494 17.45 -9.13 -14.45
C TRP A 494 16.38 -9.23 -13.37
N SER A 495 16.14 -10.44 -12.85
CA SER A 495 15.13 -10.68 -11.83
C SER A 495 15.72 -11.19 -10.51
N GLN A 496 15.08 -10.84 -9.39
CA GLN A 496 15.36 -11.44 -8.09
C GLN A 496 14.09 -11.47 -7.23
N ASN A 497 13.95 -12.49 -6.39
CA ASN A 497 12.84 -12.61 -5.45
C ASN A 497 13.22 -12.06 -4.08
N VAL A 498 12.37 -11.20 -3.53
CA VAL A 498 12.57 -10.49 -2.27
C VAL A 498 11.47 -10.87 -1.29
N LEU A 499 11.87 -11.35 -0.11
CA LEU A 499 10.97 -11.60 1.01
C LEU A 499 11.16 -10.52 2.08
N VAL A 500 10.09 -9.81 2.42
CA VAL A 500 10.04 -8.88 3.56
C VAL A 500 9.36 -9.57 4.72
N LEU A 501 10.01 -9.57 5.88
CA LEU A 501 9.48 -9.97 7.18
C LEU A 501 9.56 -8.78 8.13
N ASP A 502 8.41 -8.14 8.38
CA ASP A 502 8.28 -7.09 9.37
C ASP A 502 7.64 -7.66 10.64
N ILE A 503 8.39 -7.70 11.75
CA ILE A 503 7.85 -8.07 13.07
C ILE A 503 7.79 -6.81 13.93
N GLY A 504 6.65 -6.13 13.86
CA GLY A 504 6.35 -4.95 14.63
C GLY A 504 6.10 -5.24 16.11
N GLY A 505 5.59 -4.23 16.81
CA GLY A 505 5.24 -4.37 18.23
C GLY A 505 3.98 -5.20 18.45
N GLY A 506 2.99 -5.12 17.56
CA GLY A 506 1.73 -5.85 17.69
C GLY A 506 1.31 -6.63 16.44
N THR A 507 1.89 -6.31 15.28
CA THR A 507 1.60 -6.96 14.01
C THR A 507 2.85 -7.60 13.41
N THR A 508 2.63 -8.63 12.61
CA THR A 508 3.64 -9.21 11.71
C THR A 508 3.12 -9.04 10.30
N ASP A 509 3.93 -8.49 9.40
CA ASP A 509 3.55 -8.14 8.04
C ASP A 509 4.59 -8.70 7.04
N LEU A 510 4.11 -9.34 5.98
CA LEU A 510 4.95 -10.13 5.06
C LEU A 510 4.58 -9.87 3.60
N ALA A 511 5.60 -9.69 2.76
CA ALA A 511 5.43 -9.60 1.32
C ALA A 511 6.53 -10.38 0.59
N LEU A 512 6.15 -11.16 -0.41
CA LEU A 512 7.05 -11.81 -1.36
C LEU A 512 6.89 -11.14 -2.72
N ILE A 513 7.96 -10.54 -3.22
CA ILE A 513 7.95 -9.69 -4.42
C ILE A 513 9.05 -10.16 -5.38
N GLU A 514 8.69 -10.37 -6.64
CA GLU A 514 9.66 -10.51 -7.72
C GLU A 514 9.99 -9.13 -8.27
N LEU A 515 11.27 -8.77 -8.32
CA LEU A 515 11.75 -7.51 -8.88
C LEU A 515 12.41 -7.79 -10.23
N THR A 516 11.82 -7.30 -11.33
CA THR A 516 12.40 -7.45 -12.68
C THR A 516 12.87 -6.12 -13.22
N LEU A 517 14.19 -5.96 -13.39
CA LEU A 517 14.80 -4.84 -14.09
C LEU A 517 14.95 -5.16 -15.57
N GLU A 518 14.46 -4.30 -16.44
CA GLU A 518 14.54 -4.44 -17.91
C GLU A 518 15.28 -3.23 -18.51
N ASP A 519 16.23 -3.47 -19.41
CA ASP A 519 16.80 -2.40 -20.26
C ASP A 519 15.77 -2.03 -21.34
N LYS A 520 15.17 -0.84 -21.20
CA LYS A 520 14.19 -0.24 -22.11
C LYS A 520 14.75 1.02 -22.77
N THR A 521 16.06 1.05 -23.01
CA THR A 521 16.69 2.16 -23.74
C THR A 521 15.97 2.38 -25.08
N PRO A 522 15.50 3.60 -25.38
CA PRO A 522 14.78 3.88 -26.62
C PRO A 522 15.67 3.65 -27.83
N PHE A 523 15.05 3.37 -28.98
CA PHE A 523 15.76 3.24 -30.24
C PHE A 523 16.33 4.59 -30.68
N PHE A 524 17.61 4.58 -31.05
CA PHE A 524 18.30 5.69 -31.72
C PHE A 524 18.50 5.27 -33.18
N ALA A 525 18.04 6.08 -34.14
CA ALA A 525 18.24 5.78 -35.56
C ALA A 525 19.74 5.76 -35.91
N ASP A 526 20.14 5.05 -36.97
CA ASP A 526 21.56 4.85 -37.35
C ASP A 526 22.36 6.15 -37.58
N ASN A 527 21.66 7.28 -37.78
CA ASN A 527 22.20 8.62 -37.95
C ASN A 527 22.11 9.53 -36.71
N GLU A 528 21.54 9.06 -35.61
CA GLU A 528 21.43 9.81 -34.35
C GLU A 528 22.64 9.56 -33.43
N ASP A 529 23.24 10.64 -32.92
CA ASP A 529 24.31 10.54 -31.93
C ASP A 529 23.76 10.06 -30.57
N ARG A 530 24.32 8.94 -30.08
CA ARG A 530 24.03 8.35 -28.76
C ARG A 530 24.78 9.07 -27.63
N GLY A 531 25.68 9.99 -27.96
CA GLY A 531 26.50 10.73 -27.00
C GLY A 531 27.30 9.78 -26.09
N LEU A 532 27.25 10.04 -24.78
CA LEU A 532 27.98 9.28 -23.77
C LEU A 532 27.32 7.92 -23.41
N GLY A 533 26.22 7.54 -24.07
CA GLY A 533 25.72 6.17 -24.01
C GLY A 533 24.95 5.77 -22.75
N GLY A 534 24.25 6.72 -22.09
CA GLY A 534 23.35 6.41 -20.98
C GLY A 534 22.22 5.46 -21.36
N ARG A 535 21.64 4.77 -20.37
CA ARG A 535 20.59 3.76 -20.55
C ARG A 535 19.34 4.06 -19.74
N TYR A 536 18.21 3.60 -20.24
CA TYR A 536 16.93 3.68 -19.55
C TYR A 536 16.53 2.29 -19.07
N TYR A 537 16.26 2.17 -17.77
CA TYR A 537 15.83 0.92 -17.17
C TYR A 537 14.43 1.05 -16.59
N LYS A 538 13.64 -0.02 -16.70
CA LYS A 538 12.35 -0.16 -16.03
C LYS A 538 12.42 -1.29 -15.02
N LEU A 539 12.20 -0.98 -13.75
CA LEU A 539 12.05 -1.94 -12.67
C LEU A 539 10.57 -2.20 -12.42
N THR A 540 10.16 -3.46 -12.57
CA THR A 540 8.79 -3.91 -12.46
C THR A 540 8.66 -4.84 -11.25
N PRO A 541 8.12 -4.35 -10.12
CA PRO A 541 7.81 -5.18 -8.96
C PRO A 541 6.52 -5.97 -9.16
N LYS A 542 6.55 -7.29 -8.94
CA LYS A 542 5.39 -8.18 -9.02
C LYS A 542 5.15 -8.82 -7.66
N LEU A 543 3.96 -8.62 -7.10
CA LEU A 543 3.58 -9.25 -5.83
C LEU A 543 3.27 -10.73 -6.07
N LEU A 544 4.09 -11.62 -5.52
CA LEU A 544 3.90 -13.07 -5.59
C LEU A 544 2.97 -13.56 -4.47
N GLY A 545 2.99 -12.89 -3.33
CA GLY A 545 2.05 -13.12 -2.24
C GLY A 545 2.30 -12.21 -1.04
N SER A 546 1.30 -12.09 -0.18
CA SER A 546 1.41 -11.33 1.07
C SER A 546 0.68 -12.05 2.21
N SER A 547 1.19 -11.87 3.43
CA SER A 547 0.66 -12.51 4.63
C SER A 547 0.93 -11.64 5.85
N GLY A 548 0.53 -12.11 7.03
CA GLY A 548 0.73 -11.39 8.28
C GLY A 548 -0.24 -11.81 9.38
N HIS A 549 -0.13 -11.20 10.55
CA HIS A 549 -0.99 -11.48 11.70
C HIS A 549 -1.14 -10.24 12.58
N LEU A 550 -2.39 -9.88 12.92
CA LEU A 550 -2.74 -8.60 13.57
C LEU A 550 -2.42 -8.52 15.07
N GLN A 551 -2.15 -9.66 15.71
CA GLN A 551 -1.83 -9.77 17.14
C GLN A 551 -0.56 -10.60 17.41
N LEU A 552 0.36 -10.63 16.46
CA LEU A 552 1.64 -11.35 16.58
C LEU A 552 2.77 -10.34 16.42
N GLY A 553 3.48 -10.06 17.51
CA GLY A 553 4.55 -9.08 17.55
C GLY A 553 5.22 -9.04 18.92
N GLY A 554 6.09 -8.07 19.13
CA GLY A 554 6.89 -7.96 20.36
C GLY A 554 6.09 -7.85 21.66
N GLU A 555 4.87 -7.31 21.64
CA GLU A 555 4.00 -7.18 22.83
C GLU A 555 3.40 -8.53 23.25
N LEU A 556 3.23 -9.50 22.33
CA LEU A 556 2.83 -10.87 22.71
C LEU A 556 3.98 -11.57 23.46
N ILE A 557 5.21 -11.36 23.03
CA ILE A 557 6.41 -11.84 23.73
C ILE A 557 6.49 -11.19 25.12
N THR A 558 6.28 -9.87 25.21
CA THR A 558 6.21 -9.16 26.51
C THR A 558 5.12 -9.74 27.41
N LEU A 559 3.94 -10.09 26.88
CA LEU A 559 2.88 -10.72 27.65
C LEU A 559 3.27 -12.11 28.21
N ARG A 560 4.00 -12.91 27.44
CA ARG A 560 4.49 -14.21 27.93
C ARG A 560 5.54 -14.04 29.03
N ILE A 561 6.43 -13.07 28.89
CA ILE A 561 7.41 -12.70 29.93
C ILE A 561 6.72 -12.12 31.16
N PHE A 562 5.66 -11.31 30.98
CA PHE A 562 4.83 -10.80 32.07
C PHE A 562 4.23 -11.94 32.89
N ARG A 563 3.65 -12.94 32.24
CA ARG A 563 3.10 -14.14 32.91
C ARG A 563 4.19 -14.93 33.63
N LEU A 564 5.35 -15.11 32.99
CA LEU A 564 6.50 -15.78 33.58
C LEU A 564 6.99 -15.05 34.85
N LEU A 565 7.22 -13.73 34.78
CA LEU A 565 7.63 -12.91 35.92
C LEU A 565 6.59 -12.93 37.04
N LYS A 566 5.30 -12.78 36.72
CA LYS A 566 4.20 -12.85 37.69
C LYS A 566 4.23 -14.14 38.48
N VAL A 567 4.39 -15.27 37.78
CA VAL A 567 4.42 -16.60 38.39
C VAL A 567 5.72 -16.83 39.14
N ALA A 568 6.87 -16.40 38.61
CA ALA A 568 8.16 -16.50 39.29
C ALA A 568 8.16 -15.72 40.62
N ILE A 569 7.59 -14.50 40.63
CA ILE A 569 7.39 -13.70 41.85
C ILE A 569 6.48 -14.42 42.84
N SER A 570 5.36 -14.96 42.35
CA SER A 570 4.40 -15.63 43.22
C SER A 570 4.97 -16.90 43.84
N ASP A 571 5.65 -17.74 43.05
CA ASP A 571 6.29 -18.97 43.51
C ASP A 571 7.40 -18.69 44.52
N PHE A 572 8.24 -17.68 44.23
CA PHE A 572 9.28 -17.21 45.15
C PHE A 572 8.70 -16.76 46.49
N LEU A 573 7.66 -15.93 46.50
CA LEU A 573 7.06 -15.41 47.73
C LEU A 573 6.40 -16.51 48.57
N LEU A 574 5.67 -17.42 47.94
CA LEU A 574 5.04 -18.56 48.64
C LEU A 574 6.10 -19.51 49.20
N THR A 575 7.20 -19.73 48.48
CA THR A 575 8.36 -20.48 48.96
C THR A 575 8.99 -19.79 50.17
N ALA A 576 9.26 -18.49 50.08
CA ALA A 576 9.89 -17.70 51.14
C ALA A 576 9.08 -17.70 52.44
N VAL A 577 7.75 -17.65 52.34
CA VAL A 577 6.84 -17.81 53.51
C VAL A 577 6.92 -19.23 54.08
N THR A 578 6.93 -20.25 53.22
CA THR A 578 6.97 -21.66 53.65
C THR A 578 8.28 -22.04 54.37
N ILE A 579 9.40 -21.43 53.98
CA ILE A 579 10.73 -21.65 54.60
C ILE A 579 11.03 -20.68 55.76
N GLY A 580 10.20 -19.64 55.93
CA GLY A 580 10.29 -18.68 57.04
C GLY A 580 11.22 -17.49 56.81
N ASP A 581 11.61 -17.22 55.56
CA ASP A 581 12.43 -16.05 55.16
C ASP A 581 11.63 -14.75 55.15
N ILE A 582 10.32 -14.86 54.90
CA ILE A 582 9.35 -13.76 54.90
C ILE A 582 8.19 -14.09 55.83
N GLU A 583 7.74 -13.12 56.62
CA GLU A 583 6.45 -13.17 57.32
C GLU A 583 5.38 -12.41 56.53
N SER A 584 4.23 -13.04 56.27
CA SER A 584 3.06 -12.37 55.70
C SER A 584 1.78 -13.12 56.02
N ASP A 585 0.95 -12.58 56.93
CA ASP A 585 -0.34 -13.17 57.33
C ASP A 585 -1.22 -13.54 56.12
N LYS A 586 -1.29 -12.64 55.14
CA LYS A 586 -2.11 -12.82 53.93
C LYS A 586 -1.64 -14.01 53.08
N LEU A 587 -0.33 -14.21 52.94
CA LEU A 587 0.21 -15.31 52.14
C LEU A 587 0.15 -16.63 52.91
N GLU A 588 0.30 -16.60 54.22
CA GLU A 588 0.12 -17.79 55.08
C GLU A 588 -1.33 -18.27 55.07
N ASP A 589 -2.30 -17.36 55.21
CA ASP A 589 -3.73 -17.67 55.06
C ASP A 589 -4.04 -18.26 53.68
N LEU A 590 -3.46 -17.69 52.62
CA LEU A 590 -3.61 -18.17 51.25
C LEU A 590 -3.14 -19.63 51.12
N ILE A 591 -1.95 -19.95 51.66
CA ILE A 591 -1.38 -21.31 51.64
C ILE A 591 -2.31 -22.29 52.37
N ASN A 592 -2.82 -21.91 53.54
CA ASN A 592 -3.58 -22.79 54.41
C ASN A 592 -5.03 -23.05 53.95
N SER A 593 -5.62 -22.15 53.14
CA SER A 593 -7.08 -22.15 52.91
C SER A 593 -7.53 -22.01 51.45
N GLU A 594 -6.67 -21.54 50.55
CA GLU A 594 -7.10 -21.07 49.23
C GLU A 594 -6.24 -21.56 48.05
N LEU A 595 -5.06 -22.10 48.31
CA LEU A 595 -4.22 -22.69 47.26
C LEU A 595 -4.82 -24.00 46.75
N ASN A 596 -4.62 -24.24 45.45
CA ASN A 596 -5.03 -25.50 44.83
C ASN A 596 -4.14 -26.64 45.35
N ASP A 597 -4.75 -27.75 45.81
CA ASP A 597 -4.06 -28.93 46.37
C ASP A 597 -2.92 -29.45 45.49
N ARG A 598 -2.99 -29.22 44.17
CA ARG A 598 -1.96 -29.64 43.22
C ARG A 598 -0.59 -28.96 43.43
N PHE A 599 -0.57 -27.82 44.12
CA PHE A 599 0.63 -27.04 44.44
C PHE A 599 1.05 -27.18 45.90
N LEU A 600 0.40 -28.08 46.65
CA LEU A 600 0.70 -28.35 48.05
C LEU A 600 1.35 -29.73 48.22
N GLU A 601 2.26 -29.85 49.18
CA GLU A 601 2.86 -31.09 49.65
C GLU A 601 2.87 -31.06 51.18
N ASP A 602 2.19 -32.02 51.81
CA ASP A 602 1.95 -32.06 53.27
C ASP A 602 1.33 -30.76 53.85
N GLY A 603 0.42 -30.14 53.10
CA GLY A 603 -0.24 -28.88 53.49
C GLY A 603 0.66 -27.64 53.40
N LYS A 604 1.86 -27.76 52.85
CA LYS A 604 2.78 -26.64 52.58
C LYS A 604 2.91 -26.38 51.09
N PHE A 605 3.24 -25.15 50.71
CA PHE A 605 3.49 -24.84 49.30
C PHE A 605 4.69 -25.62 48.77
N LYS A 606 4.52 -26.26 47.61
CA LYS A 606 5.58 -26.97 46.92
C LYS A 606 6.40 -25.99 46.09
N THR A 607 7.62 -25.69 46.54
CA THR A 607 8.56 -24.80 45.85
C THR A 607 8.75 -25.16 44.38
N GLY A 608 8.69 -24.15 43.50
CA GLY A 608 8.85 -24.26 42.05
C GLY A 608 7.66 -24.87 41.32
N SER A 609 6.57 -25.23 42.03
CA SER A 609 5.44 -25.94 41.42
C SER A 609 4.63 -25.07 40.47
N LEU A 610 4.52 -23.76 40.71
CA LEU A 610 3.83 -22.83 39.81
C LEU A 610 4.70 -22.50 38.62
N LEU A 611 5.98 -22.19 38.85
CA LEU A 611 6.92 -21.83 37.79
C LEU A 611 7.06 -22.96 36.76
N LYS A 612 7.07 -24.22 37.21
CA LYS A 612 7.12 -25.41 36.33
C LYS A 612 5.92 -25.51 35.36
N CYS A 613 4.79 -24.87 35.64
CA CYS A 613 3.64 -24.85 34.74
C CYS A 613 3.79 -23.83 33.60
N ILE A 614 4.62 -22.79 33.78
CA ILE A 614 4.75 -21.67 32.83
C ILE A 614 6.10 -21.67 32.10
N ASP A 615 7.19 -22.08 32.78
CA ASP A 615 8.56 -22.07 32.24
C ASP A 615 8.79 -23.21 31.21
N LYS A 616 8.11 -23.09 30.07
CA LYS A 616 8.09 -24.03 28.93
C LYS A 616 7.81 -23.25 27.64
N GLU A 617 8.05 -23.88 26.50
CA GLU A 617 7.79 -23.26 25.18
C GLU A 617 6.30 -22.99 24.89
N ASN A 618 5.44 -23.96 25.24
CA ASN A 618 3.98 -23.92 25.00
C ASN A 618 3.21 -24.23 26.30
N PRO A 619 3.27 -23.35 27.31
CA PRO A 619 2.63 -23.56 28.60
C PRO A 619 1.11 -23.64 28.49
N GLU A 620 0.48 -23.04 27.48
CA GLU A 620 -0.97 -23.06 27.27
C GLU A 620 -1.55 -24.48 27.05
N GLY A 621 -0.70 -25.45 26.68
CA GLY A 621 -1.08 -26.86 26.56
C GLY A 621 -1.06 -27.65 27.87
N ASP A 622 -0.54 -27.08 28.96
CA ASP A 622 -0.51 -27.72 30.28
C ASP A 622 -1.87 -27.60 30.98
N VAL A 623 -2.42 -28.72 31.44
CA VAL A 623 -3.69 -28.75 32.20
C VAL A 623 -3.63 -27.96 33.51
N ALA A 624 -2.44 -27.64 34.03
CA ALA A 624 -2.23 -26.81 35.21
C ALA A 624 -1.95 -25.33 34.91
N PHE A 625 -1.87 -24.94 33.63
CA PHE A 625 -1.54 -23.57 33.21
C PHE A 625 -2.46 -22.51 33.82
N LYS A 626 -3.78 -22.69 33.65
CA LYS A 626 -4.78 -21.75 34.17
C LYS A 626 -4.75 -21.68 35.68
N ASP A 627 -4.67 -22.83 36.35
CA ASP A 627 -4.60 -22.92 37.81
C ASP A 627 -3.37 -22.20 38.38
N ALA A 628 -2.21 -22.29 37.69
CA ALA A 628 -1.00 -21.59 38.09
C ALA A 628 -1.14 -20.07 37.96
N LEU A 629 -1.72 -19.58 36.86
CA LEU A 629 -2.00 -18.14 36.67
C LEU A 629 -3.05 -17.62 37.65
N ASP A 630 -4.11 -18.40 37.90
CA ASP A 630 -5.15 -18.06 38.88
C ASP A 630 -4.58 -18.02 40.30
N THR A 631 -3.68 -18.95 40.64
CA THR A 631 -2.95 -18.94 41.91
C THR A 631 -2.06 -17.71 42.03
N ALA A 632 -1.28 -17.40 40.98
CA ALA A 632 -0.42 -16.22 40.95
C ALA A 632 -1.22 -14.90 41.01
N GLU A 633 -2.42 -14.85 40.43
CA GLU A 633 -3.33 -13.69 40.56
C GLU A 633 -3.76 -13.44 42.01
N LYS A 634 -3.82 -14.46 42.86
CA LYS A 634 -4.11 -14.27 44.30
C LYS A 634 -2.94 -13.65 45.07
N VAL A 635 -1.71 -13.92 44.62
CA VAL A 635 -0.47 -13.39 45.22
C VAL A 635 -0.17 -11.99 44.70
N LEU A 636 -0.08 -11.85 43.38
CA LEU A 636 0.22 -10.61 42.67
C LEU A 636 -0.92 -10.25 41.70
N PRO A 637 -1.98 -9.60 42.19
CA PRO A 637 -3.18 -9.33 41.40
C PRO A 637 -2.96 -8.25 40.33
N THR A 638 -3.26 -8.56 39.07
CA THR A 638 -3.12 -7.63 37.92
C THR A 638 -4.36 -7.52 37.04
N ARG A 639 -5.38 -8.38 37.21
CA ARG A 639 -6.61 -8.40 36.39
C ARG A 639 -7.51 -7.19 36.66
N TRP A 640 -7.16 -6.05 36.08
CA TRP A 640 -7.81 -4.77 36.36
C TRP A 640 -9.23 -4.66 35.79
N GLN A 641 -9.63 -5.53 34.86
CA GLN A 641 -11.02 -5.60 34.42
C GLN A 641 -11.96 -6.05 35.55
N GLN A 642 -11.48 -6.91 36.46
CA GLN A 642 -12.24 -7.36 37.62
C GLN A 642 -12.19 -6.34 38.76
N ALA A 643 -11.08 -5.60 38.87
CA ALA A 643 -10.78 -4.73 39.99
C ALA A 643 -9.81 -3.63 39.55
N THR A 644 -10.36 -2.45 39.23
CA THR A 644 -9.62 -1.33 38.64
C THR A 644 -8.37 -0.90 39.42
N GLN A 645 -8.35 -1.06 40.74
CA GLN A 645 -7.19 -0.77 41.59
C GLN A 645 -5.92 -1.57 41.24
N ARG A 646 -6.05 -2.68 40.50
CA ARG A 646 -4.92 -3.52 40.06
C ARG A 646 -4.14 -2.93 38.87
N LEU A 647 -4.63 -1.83 38.28
CA LEU A 647 -4.05 -1.19 37.09
C LEU A 647 -2.59 -0.76 37.30
N GLN A 648 -2.25 -0.27 38.49
CA GLN A 648 -0.89 0.14 38.82
C GLN A 648 0.07 -1.07 38.81
N THR A 649 -0.30 -2.14 39.51
CA THR A 649 0.47 -3.39 39.55
C THR A 649 0.69 -3.96 38.16
N PHE A 650 -0.35 -3.96 37.32
CA PHE A 650 -0.26 -4.41 35.92
C PHE A 650 0.81 -3.63 35.14
N TYR A 651 0.74 -2.29 35.12
CA TYR A 651 1.68 -1.51 34.32
C TYR A 651 3.11 -1.51 34.87
N THR A 652 3.29 -1.59 36.20
CA THR A 652 4.62 -1.73 36.82
C THR A 652 5.25 -3.05 36.39
N LEU A 653 4.50 -4.16 36.47
CA LEU A 653 5.00 -5.47 36.04
C LEU A 653 5.20 -5.55 34.52
N TRP A 654 4.35 -4.90 33.72
CA TRP A 654 4.51 -4.78 32.28
C TRP A 654 5.81 -4.08 31.89
N ASP A 655 6.15 -2.97 32.57
CA ASP A 655 7.40 -2.24 32.34
C ASP A 655 8.62 -3.11 32.68
N HIS A 656 8.55 -3.92 33.75
CA HIS A 656 9.60 -4.89 34.07
C HIS A 656 9.71 -6.02 33.03
N ALA A 657 8.59 -6.53 32.52
CA ALA A 657 8.58 -7.54 31.47
C ALA A 657 9.18 -7.03 30.15
N GLU A 658 8.87 -5.78 29.77
CA GLU A 658 9.46 -5.14 28.60
C GLU A 658 10.98 -4.95 28.77
N ALA A 659 11.42 -4.52 29.96
CA ALA A 659 12.84 -4.39 30.26
C ALA A 659 13.57 -5.75 30.24
N ALA A 660 12.94 -6.80 30.77
CA ALA A 660 13.46 -8.16 30.71
C ALA A 660 13.60 -8.64 29.26
N LYS A 661 12.58 -8.44 28.42
CA LYS A 661 12.64 -8.75 26.98
C LYS A 661 13.80 -8.06 26.29
N LEU A 662 13.95 -6.74 26.49
CA LEU A 662 14.99 -5.94 25.84
C LEU A 662 16.40 -6.27 26.33
N LYS A 663 16.55 -6.76 27.58
CA LYS A 663 17.85 -7.16 28.13
C LYS A 663 18.22 -8.59 27.73
N LEU A 664 17.32 -9.54 27.93
CA LEU A 664 17.55 -10.96 27.70
C LEU A 664 17.52 -11.35 26.23
N GLY A 665 16.83 -10.57 25.39
CA GLY A 665 16.78 -10.79 23.95
C GLY A 665 17.96 -10.21 23.16
N GLN A 666 18.96 -9.64 23.83
CA GLN A 666 20.18 -9.15 23.19
C GLN A 666 21.06 -10.31 22.76
N LYS A 667 21.96 -10.04 21.81
CA LYS A 667 22.99 -11.00 21.45
C LYS A 667 23.92 -11.25 22.66
N PRO A 668 24.20 -12.52 23.01
CA PRO A 668 25.10 -12.84 24.11
C PRO A 668 26.48 -12.19 23.92
N PRO A 669 27.11 -11.67 24.99
CA PRO A 669 28.46 -11.14 24.94
C PRO A 669 29.49 -12.17 24.47
N THR A 670 30.53 -11.71 23.75
CA THR A 670 31.59 -12.59 23.20
C THR A 670 32.48 -13.24 24.28
N ASP A 671 32.43 -12.74 25.52
CA ASP A 671 33.16 -13.31 26.66
C ASP A 671 32.48 -14.55 27.26
N GLY A 672 31.30 -14.93 26.75
CA GLY A 672 30.52 -16.07 27.22
C GLY A 672 29.72 -15.83 28.49
N SER A 673 29.62 -14.57 28.95
CA SER A 673 28.76 -14.22 30.09
C SER A 673 27.27 -14.43 29.76
N LEU A 674 26.55 -15.04 30.70
CA LEU A 674 25.11 -15.27 30.56
C LEU A 674 24.35 -13.96 30.80
N LEU A 675 23.39 -13.67 29.92
CA LEU A 675 22.44 -12.57 30.11
C LEU A 675 21.43 -12.94 31.19
N THR A 676 21.32 -12.11 32.21
CA THR A 676 20.35 -12.27 33.30
C THR A 676 19.59 -10.97 33.56
N PHE A 677 18.34 -11.09 33.99
CA PHE A 677 17.51 -9.97 34.42
C PHE A 677 17.06 -10.20 35.86
N THR A 678 17.47 -9.31 36.76
CA THR A 678 17.21 -9.44 38.19
C THR A 678 16.26 -8.36 38.66
N LEU A 679 15.18 -8.76 39.33
CA LEU A 679 14.36 -7.89 40.16
C LEU A 679 14.87 -7.93 41.59
N ASN A 680 15.15 -6.76 42.16
CA ASN A 680 15.64 -6.62 43.52
C ASN A 680 14.50 -6.44 44.54
N GLU A 681 14.85 -6.43 45.83
CA GLU A 681 13.90 -6.24 46.93
C GLU A 681 13.05 -4.98 46.77
N GLN A 682 13.64 -3.85 46.34
CA GLN A 682 12.91 -2.59 46.16
C GLN A 682 11.82 -2.71 45.11
N GLN A 683 12.12 -3.34 43.96
CA GLN A 683 11.18 -3.52 42.85
C GLN A 683 10.07 -4.52 43.21
N ILE A 684 10.41 -5.62 43.90
CA ILE A 684 9.42 -6.59 44.38
C ILE A 684 8.54 -5.94 45.48
N GLY A 685 9.16 -5.19 46.39
CA GLY A 685 8.46 -4.44 47.44
C GLY A 685 7.49 -3.40 46.88
N GLU A 686 7.86 -2.71 45.80
CA GLU A 686 6.97 -1.78 45.09
C GLU A 686 5.71 -2.51 44.58
N LEU A 687 5.86 -3.63 43.87
CA LEU A 687 4.74 -4.43 43.35
C LEU A 687 3.80 -4.96 44.46
N LEU A 688 4.37 -5.37 45.59
CA LEU A 688 3.60 -5.89 46.73
C LEU A 688 2.89 -4.78 47.51
N SER A 689 3.52 -3.62 47.66
CA SER A 689 2.90 -2.45 48.28
C SER A 689 1.65 -2.00 47.52
N GLN A 690 1.70 -2.01 46.18
CA GLN A 690 0.57 -1.71 45.30
C GLN A 690 -0.56 -2.74 45.43
N SER A 691 -0.22 -3.97 45.82
CA SER A 691 -1.17 -5.09 45.97
C SER A 691 -1.68 -5.28 47.41
N SER A 692 -1.39 -4.32 48.31
CA SER A 692 -1.73 -4.38 49.74
C SER A 692 -1.22 -5.64 50.46
N VAL A 693 -0.13 -6.25 49.96
CA VAL A 693 0.52 -7.39 50.61
C VAL A 693 1.57 -6.81 51.55
N LYS A 694 1.34 -6.90 52.86
CA LYS A 694 2.34 -6.55 53.87
C LYS A 694 3.23 -7.76 54.12
N PHE A 695 4.52 -7.52 54.18
CA PHE A 695 5.49 -8.55 54.53
C PHE A 695 6.63 -7.97 55.35
N GLN A 696 7.25 -8.81 56.18
CA GLN A 696 8.48 -8.48 56.89
C GLN A 696 9.59 -9.44 56.44
N VAL A 697 10.72 -8.87 56.04
CA VAL A 697 11.90 -9.59 55.59
C VAL A 697 12.73 -9.95 56.81
N ARG A 698 12.95 -11.24 57.06
CA ARG A 698 13.81 -11.71 58.16
C ARG A 698 15.29 -11.82 57.75
N SER A 699 15.57 -11.91 56.45
CA SER A 699 16.91 -11.96 55.85
C SER A 699 16.98 -11.10 54.58
N SER A 700 17.74 -10.01 54.57
CA SER A 700 17.77 -9.04 53.46
C SER A 700 18.51 -9.54 52.21
N GLU A 701 19.35 -10.58 52.33
CA GLU A 701 20.10 -11.13 51.18
C GLU A 701 19.26 -12.12 50.33
N SER A 702 18.01 -12.43 50.71
CA SER A 702 17.22 -13.50 50.08
C SER A 702 16.15 -13.06 49.08
N ILE A 703 15.84 -11.76 48.95
CA ILE A 703 14.73 -11.28 48.09
C ILE A 703 15.25 -10.74 46.77
N SER A 704 15.51 -11.65 45.84
CA SER A 704 15.73 -11.31 44.44
C SER A 704 15.22 -12.43 43.54
N ILE A 705 14.75 -12.05 42.36
CA ILE A 705 14.35 -13.00 41.32
C ILE A 705 15.18 -12.71 40.10
N THR A 706 15.83 -13.74 39.59
CA THR A 706 16.61 -13.65 38.37
C THR A 706 15.98 -14.53 37.31
N LEU A 707 15.69 -13.93 36.16
CA LEU A 707 15.42 -14.66 34.93
C LEU A 707 16.71 -14.78 34.12
N ASP A 708 16.96 -15.96 33.58
CA ASP A 708 18.05 -16.21 32.65
C ASP A 708 17.58 -16.15 31.18
N ASN A 709 18.54 -16.20 30.27
CA ASN A 709 18.29 -16.20 28.83
C ASN A 709 17.53 -17.46 28.36
N GLU A 710 17.73 -18.64 28.98
CA GLU A 710 17.00 -19.84 28.57
C GLU A 710 15.50 -19.77 28.90
N GLN A 711 15.15 -19.20 30.04
CA GLN A 711 13.77 -18.93 30.44
C GLN A 711 13.11 -17.94 29.48
N PHE A 712 13.84 -16.90 29.08
CA PHE A 712 13.39 -15.98 28.04
C PHE A 712 13.16 -16.70 26.71
N ASP A 713 14.10 -17.54 26.27
CA ASP A 713 14.00 -18.27 25.01
C ASP A 713 12.77 -19.17 25.00
N ARG A 714 12.55 -19.96 26.05
CA ARG A 714 11.33 -20.78 26.18
C ARG A 714 10.06 -19.93 26.12
N ALA A 715 10.01 -18.80 26.82
CA ALA A 715 8.84 -17.93 26.82
C ALA A 715 8.60 -17.25 25.46
N ALA A 716 9.64 -16.89 24.70
CA ALA A 716 9.52 -16.16 23.45
C ALA A 716 9.38 -17.06 22.20
N MET A 717 9.93 -18.28 22.24
CA MET A 717 10.16 -19.13 21.07
C MET A 717 8.90 -19.45 20.27
N SER A 718 7.79 -19.79 20.92
CA SER A 718 6.54 -20.16 20.23
C SER A 718 6.01 -19.03 19.34
N SER A 719 6.01 -17.79 19.83
CA SER A 719 5.58 -16.61 19.05
C SER A 719 6.52 -16.30 17.90
N ILE A 720 7.84 -16.50 18.08
CA ILE A 720 8.84 -16.29 17.03
C ILE A 720 8.72 -17.37 15.94
N LYS A 721 8.56 -18.64 16.33
CA LYS A 721 8.30 -19.76 15.41
C LYS A 721 7.00 -19.56 14.62
N GLU A 722 5.94 -19.04 15.25
CA GLU A 722 4.70 -18.70 14.53
C GLU A 722 4.98 -17.65 13.44
N ALA A 723 5.69 -16.55 13.76
CA ALA A 723 5.97 -15.48 12.79
C ALA A 723 6.85 -15.95 11.62
N ILE A 724 7.92 -16.69 11.92
CA ILE A 724 8.84 -17.24 10.91
C ILE A 724 8.16 -18.37 10.11
N GLY A 725 7.29 -19.15 10.75
CA GLY A 725 6.48 -20.19 10.10
C GLY A 725 5.53 -19.63 9.05
N ILE A 726 4.94 -18.46 9.28
CA ILE A 726 4.14 -17.74 8.26
C ILE A 726 5.03 -17.33 7.07
N ALA A 727 6.23 -16.80 7.33
CA ALA A 727 7.18 -16.40 6.30
C ALA A 727 7.63 -17.60 5.43
N LYS A 728 7.97 -18.71 6.10
CA LYS A 728 8.33 -19.99 5.47
C LYS A 728 7.18 -20.53 4.63
N GLY A 729 5.97 -20.60 5.19
CA GLY A 729 4.79 -21.08 4.47
C GLY A 729 4.49 -20.25 3.22
N LEU A 730 4.59 -18.92 3.30
CA LEU A 730 4.43 -18.02 2.16
C LEU A 730 5.49 -18.29 1.09
N MET A 731 6.76 -18.41 1.46
CA MET A 731 7.84 -18.74 0.54
C MET A 731 7.61 -20.09 -0.16
N GLU A 732 7.39 -21.15 0.60
CA GLU A 732 7.25 -22.53 0.09
C GLU A 732 6.01 -22.72 -0.79
N SER A 733 4.96 -21.92 -0.59
CA SER A 733 3.72 -22.01 -1.38
C SER A 733 3.74 -21.20 -2.68
N ARG A 734 4.74 -20.32 -2.87
CA ARG A 734 4.80 -19.40 -4.02
C ARG A 734 6.00 -19.63 -4.93
N LEU A 735 7.03 -20.28 -4.39
CA LEU A 735 8.27 -20.55 -5.08
C LEU A 735 8.37 -22.04 -5.45
N SER A 736 9.19 -22.36 -6.44
CA SER A 736 9.54 -23.74 -6.80
C SER A 736 10.97 -24.04 -6.38
N SER A 737 11.32 -25.34 -6.31
CA SER A 737 12.67 -25.77 -5.95
C SER A 737 13.72 -25.51 -7.04
N GLU A 738 13.32 -24.92 -8.16
CA GLU A 738 14.22 -24.53 -9.24
C GLU A 738 15.18 -23.40 -8.80
N PRO A 739 16.44 -23.38 -9.29
CA PRO A 739 17.44 -22.40 -8.87
C PRO A 739 17.02 -20.93 -9.06
N ASN A 740 16.22 -20.63 -10.09
CA ASN A 740 15.82 -19.27 -10.46
C ASN A 740 14.53 -18.80 -9.74
N GLN A 741 13.98 -19.64 -8.85
CA GLN A 741 12.75 -19.36 -8.11
C GLN A 741 12.96 -19.50 -6.62
N LYS A 742 14.12 -19.09 -6.11
CA LYS A 742 14.42 -19.02 -4.67
C LYS A 742 14.34 -17.58 -4.18
N VAL A 743 14.22 -17.38 -2.87
CA VAL A 743 14.38 -16.06 -2.26
C VAL A 743 15.85 -15.68 -2.38
N ASP A 744 16.11 -14.59 -3.11
CA ASP A 744 17.45 -14.05 -3.34
C ASP A 744 17.81 -13.00 -2.28
N TRP A 745 16.82 -12.35 -1.67
CA TRP A 745 17.00 -11.28 -0.70
C TRP A 745 15.93 -11.33 0.40
N LEU A 746 16.36 -11.44 1.66
CA LEU A 746 15.53 -11.33 2.84
C LEU A 746 15.72 -9.96 3.51
N ILE A 747 14.63 -9.24 3.69
CA ILE A 747 14.59 -7.95 4.39
C ILE A 747 13.86 -8.16 5.71
N LEU A 748 14.53 -7.80 6.81
CA LEU A 748 13.97 -7.81 8.15
C LEU A 748 13.65 -6.38 8.57
N SER A 749 12.42 -6.17 9.03
CA SER A 749 11.90 -4.88 9.50
C SER A 749 11.16 -5.05 10.82
N GLY A 750 10.87 -3.94 11.49
CA GLY A 750 10.24 -3.96 12.81
C GLY A 750 11.22 -4.22 13.95
N LYS A 751 10.94 -3.62 15.11
CA LYS A 751 11.84 -3.65 16.26
C LYS A 751 12.00 -5.04 16.86
N THR A 752 11.04 -5.94 16.68
CA THR A 752 11.13 -7.30 17.25
C THR A 752 12.18 -8.14 16.53
N CYS A 753 12.51 -7.82 15.27
CA CYS A 753 13.61 -8.48 14.54
C CYS A 753 15.00 -8.17 15.13
N SER A 754 15.12 -7.27 16.11
CA SER A 754 16.39 -7.04 16.83
C SER A 754 16.69 -8.10 17.89
N LEU A 755 15.75 -8.98 18.22
CA LEU A 755 15.97 -10.06 19.17
C LEU A 755 16.89 -11.11 18.54
N ASP A 756 17.94 -11.53 19.26
CA ASP A 756 18.91 -12.51 18.76
C ASP A 756 18.22 -13.83 18.37
N LEU A 757 17.23 -14.24 19.16
CA LEU A 757 16.43 -15.45 18.94
C LEU A 757 15.69 -15.45 17.59
N VAL A 758 15.28 -14.28 17.08
CA VAL A 758 14.66 -14.17 15.75
C VAL A 758 15.67 -14.51 14.66
N GLN A 759 16.91 -14.01 14.78
CA GLN A 759 17.97 -14.31 13.80
C GLN A 759 18.38 -15.78 13.84
N GLN A 760 18.49 -16.35 15.05
CA GLN A 760 18.77 -17.78 15.24
C GLN A 760 17.68 -18.64 14.60
N GLN A 761 16.40 -18.38 14.89
CA GLN A 761 15.31 -19.16 14.34
C GLN A 761 15.17 -19.01 12.81
N ILE A 762 15.44 -17.82 12.25
CA ILE A 762 15.50 -17.63 10.80
C ILE A 762 16.61 -18.52 10.21
N TYR A 763 17.80 -18.53 10.82
CA TYR A 763 18.88 -19.40 10.39
C TYR A 763 18.48 -20.87 10.42
N GLU A 764 17.92 -21.34 11.53
CA GLU A 764 17.50 -22.73 11.70
C GLU A 764 16.47 -23.17 10.64
N GLU A 765 15.44 -22.35 10.39
CA GLU A 765 14.36 -22.69 9.45
C GLU A 765 14.78 -22.52 7.99
N PHE A 766 15.47 -21.42 7.66
CA PHE A 766 15.72 -21.06 6.25
C PHE A 766 16.96 -21.74 5.69
N SER A 767 17.98 -22.02 6.52
CA SER A 767 19.17 -22.76 6.06
C SER A 767 18.85 -24.19 5.59
N GLN A 768 17.74 -24.75 6.06
CA GLN A 768 17.26 -26.09 5.69
C GLN A 768 16.27 -26.05 4.52
N SER A 769 15.76 -24.88 4.13
CA SER A 769 14.73 -24.76 3.10
C SER A 769 15.32 -24.84 1.70
N PRO A 770 14.76 -25.63 0.77
CA PRO A 770 15.23 -25.67 -0.61
C PRO A 770 14.97 -24.37 -1.39
N TYR A 771 14.09 -23.51 -0.88
CA TYR A 771 13.66 -22.25 -1.50
C TYR A 771 14.47 -21.03 -1.05
N PHE A 772 15.46 -21.23 -0.18
CA PHE A 772 16.35 -20.18 0.32
C PHE A 772 17.81 -20.63 0.22
N VAL A 773 18.71 -19.75 -0.17
CA VAL A 773 20.16 -20.02 -0.13
C VAL A 773 20.78 -19.08 0.90
N TRP A 774 21.34 -19.66 1.96
CA TRP A 774 21.91 -18.85 3.02
C TRP A 774 23.09 -18.02 2.52
N ASN A 775 22.91 -16.70 2.55
CA ASN A 775 23.92 -15.72 2.25
C ASN A 775 23.71 -14.51 3.18
N SER A 776 24.64 -14.29 4.10
CA SER A 776 24.54 -13.19 5.09
C SER A 776 24.47 -11.81 4.42
N GLU A 777 25.10 -11.63 3.25
CA GLU A 777 25.02 -10.38 2.47
C GLU A 777 23.64 -10.14 1.83
N ARG A 778 22.77 -11.15 1.87
CA ARG A 778 21.39 -11.13 1.36
C ARG A 778 20.35 -11.14 2.47
N ILE A 779 20.76 -10.97 3.71
CA ILE A 779 19.85 -10.78 4.84
C ILE A 779 20.09 -9.36 5.35
N THR A 780 19.11 -8.49 5.10
CA THR A 780 19.21 -7.08 5.44
C THR A 780 18.42 -6.79 6.70
N PHE A 781 19.10 -6.32 7.75
CA PHE A 781 18.48 -5.75 8.94
C PHE A 781 19.27 -4.50 9.34
N VAL A 782 18.63 -3.34 9.32
CA VAL A 782 19.27 -2.07 9.72
C VAL A 782 18.46 -1.42 10.81
N LEU A 783 18.95 -1.54 12.05
CA LEU A 783 18.25 -1.15 13.27
C LEU A 783 17.71 0.29 13.19
N GLU A 784 18.55 1.22 12.71
CA GLU A 784 18.27 2.66 12.56
C GLU A 784 17.01 2.96 11.72
N PHE A 785 16.70 2.10 10.75
CA PHE A 785 15.59 2.32 9.80
C PHE A 785 14.42 1.37 10.00
N THR A 786 14.47 0.45 10.97
CA THR A 786 13.43 -0.58 11.19
C THR A 786 12.02 -0.02 11.34
N LYS A 787 11.86 1.20 11.87
CA LYS A 787 10.56 1.86 12.04
C LYS A 787 10.32 3.02 11.07
N LEU A 788 11.37 3.62 10.51
CA LEU A 788 11.27 4.69 9.51
C LEU A 788 11.00 4.14 8.10
N ALA A 789 11.48 2.93 7.79
CA ALA A 789 11.40 2.34 6.45
C ALA A 789 9.97 2.33 5.88
N THR A 790 8.97 2.09 6.73
CA THR A 790 7.56 2.07 6.34
C THR A 790 7.08 3.44 5.83
N SER A 791 7.19 4.50 6.63
CA SER A 791 6.73 5.84 6.20
C SER A 791 7.60 6.42 5.08
N ALA A 792 8.93 6.22 5.13
CA ALA A 792 9.84 6.70 4.09
C ALA A 792 9.64 5.98 2.76
N GLY A 793 9.44 4.66 2.79
CA GLY A 793 9.16 3.84 1.62
C GLY A 793 7.84 4.20 0.95
N ALA A 794 6.77 4.41 1.73
CA ALA A 794 5.48 4.87 1.23
C ALA A 794 5.58 6.28 0.60
N CYS A 795 6.31 7.19 1.25
CA CYS A 795 6.53 8.55 0.74
C CYS A 795 7.29 8.55 -0.60
N TYR A 796 8.33 7.72 -0.69
CA TYR A 796 9.12 7.54 -1.92
C TYR A 796 8.33 6.84 -3.03
N ALA A 797 7.53 5.83 -2.69
CA ALA A 797 6.65 5.13 -3.63
C ALA A 797 5.67 6.09 -4.32
N GLU A 798 5.09 7.01 -3.54
CA GLU A 798 4.18 8.03 -4.07
C GLU A 798 4.93 9.06 -4.94
N LYS A 799 6.17 9.42 -4.57
CA LYS A 799 7.06 10.26 -5.40
C LYS A 799 7.28 9.61 -6.77
N LEU A 800 7.69 8.35 -6.80
CA LEU A 800 7.91 7.60 -8.04
C LEU A 800 6.64 7.45 -8.87
N ARG A 801 5.48 7.29 -8.21
CA ARG A 801 4.19 7.20 -8.90
C ARG A 801 3.83 8.50 -9.62
N ARG A 802 4.13 9.67 -9.01
CA ARG A 802 3.80 10.99 -9.56
C ARG A 802 4.83 11.51 -10.58
N PHE A 803 6.10 11.19 -10.43
CA PHE A 803 7.19 11.71 -11.27
C PHE A 803 7.74 10.64 -12.23
N ARG A 804 6.91 10.18 -13.17
CA ARG A 804 7.31 9.26 -14.25
C ARG A 804 7.86 10.04 -15.44
N PHE A 805 8.94 9.55 -16.04
CA PHE A 805 9.50 10.11 -17.28
C PHE A 805 9.29 9.12 -18.41
N ASP A 806 8.94 9.60 -19.59
CA ASP A 806 8.86 8.74 -20.77
C ASP A 806 10.29 8.40 -21.28
N PRO A 807 10.54 7.17 -21.78
CA PRO A 807 11.83 6.80 -22.34
C PRO A 807 12.29 7.73 -23.49
N GLU A 808 11.38 8.17 -24.36
CA GLU A 808 11.70 9.07 -25.48
C GLU A 808 12.07 10.47 -25.00
N GLU A 809 11.34 11.00 -24.00
CA GLU A 809 11.66 12.29 -23.37
C GLU A 809 13.01 12.28 -22.66
N SER A 810 13.48 11.11 -22.24
CA SER A 810 14.75 10.92 -21.56
C SER A 810 15.98 10.96 -22.49
N LYS A 811 15.82 10.89 -23.82
CA LYS A 811 16.94 10.80 -24.80
C LYS A 811 18.05 11.83 -24.60
N ASN A 812 17.70 13.07 -24.24
CA ASN A 812 18.69 14.13 -24.00
C ASN A 812 19.55 13.88 -22.74
N LEU A 813 18.99 13.28 -21.69
CA LEU A 813 19.75 12.89 -20.50
C LEU A 813 20.63 11.67 -20.80
N LEU A 814 20.11 10.70 -21.54
CA LEU A 814 20.86 9.51 -21.96
C LEU A 814 22.08 9.88 -22.82
N ARG A 815 21.95 10.86 -23.74
CA ARG A 815 23.09 11.40 -24.53
C ARG A 815 24.17 12.03 -23.65
N LYS A 816 23.82 12.56 -22.49
CA LYS A 816 24.76 13.09 -21.50
C LYS A 816 25.37 12.00 -20.60
N GLY A 817 25.06 10.72 -20.84
CA GLY A 817 25.61 9.58 -20.10
C GLY A 817 24.87 9.27 -18.80
N ALA A 818 23.77 9.96 -18.50
CA ALA A 818 22.97 9.69 -17.31
C ALA A 818 22.10 8.46 -17.53
N ASN A 819 22.16 7.47 -16.62
CA ASN A 819 21.16 6.41 -16.57
C ASN A 819 19.85 6.93 -15.97
N GLN A 820 18.74 6.38 -16.44
CA GLN A 820 17.40 6.63 -15.91
C GLN A 820 16.80 5.32 -15.40
N LEU A 821 16.02 5.40 -14.32
CA LEU A 821 15.33 4.28 -13.72
C LEU A 821 13.86 4.65 -13.47
N GLU A 822 12.97 3.96 -14.15
CA GLU A 822 11.54 3.96 -13.86
C GLU A 822 11.23 2.79 -12.92
N ILE A 823 10.46 3.04 -11.86
CA ILE A 823 9.94 1.97 -11.00
C ILE A 823 8.43 1.93 -11.17
N ASP A 824 7.91 0.83 -11.73
CA ASP A 824 6.49 0.68 -11.99
C ASP A 824 5.74 0.15 -10.77
N VAL A 825 5.67 1.00 -9.74
CA VAL A 825 5.03 0.65 -8.45
C VAL A 825 3.58 0.18 -8.62
N LYS A 826 2.87 0.60 -9.69
CA LYS A 826 1.49 0.16 -9.95
C LYS A 826 1.39 -1.36 -10.16
N ASN A 827 2.44 -2.00 -10.67
CA ASN A 827 2.45 -3.43 -10.96
C ASN A 827 2.33 -4.31 -9.69
N LEU A 828 2.61 -3.77 -8.51
CA LEU A 828 2.36 -4.44 -7.22
C LEU A 828 0.86 -4.73 -6.99
N PHE A 829 -0.03 -3.98 -7.65
CA PHE A 829 -1.47 -4.07 -7.47
C PHE A 829 -2.18 -4.87 -8.58
N TYR A 830 -1.43 -5.42 -9.53
CA TYR A 830 -2.00 -6.15 -10.67
C TYR A 830 -2.12 -7.65 -10.40
N TYR A 831 -1.75 -8.11 -9.20
CA TYR A 831 -1.75 -9.53 -8.85
C TYR A 831 -2.43 -9.74 -7.49
N LEU A 832 -3.21 -10.82 -7.39
CA LEU A 832 -3.83 -11.17 -6.11
C LEU A 832 -2.77 -11.60 -5.08
N PRO A 833 -2.83 -11.09 -3.84
CA PRO A 833 -1.83 -11.38 -2.82
C PRO A 833 -2.00 -12.75 -2.13
N CYS A 834 -3.19 -13.34 -2.19
CA CYS A 834 -3.55 -14.53 -1.42
C CYS A 834 -4.61 -15.38 -2.13
N ASN A 835 -4.83 -16.60 -1.63
CA ASN A 835 -5.88 -17.48 -2.14
C ASN A 835 -7.20 -17.17 -1.45
N PHE A 836 -8.32 -17.33 -2.17
CA PHE A 836 -9.67 -17.28 -1.61
C PHE A 836 -10.39 -18.58 -1.86
N LYS A 837 -11.02 -19.14 -0.82
CA LYS A 837 -11.75 -20.41 -0.88
C LYS A 837 -13.19 -20.27 -0.37
N ARG A 838 -14.12 -20.97 -1.02
CA ARG A 838 -15.52 -21.11 -0.59
C ARG A 838 -15.67 -22.42 0.17
N LYS A 839 -16.33 -22.41 1.34
CA LYS A 839 -16.76 -23.68 1.97
C LYS A 839 -17.97 -24.23 1.21
N THR A 840 -17.91 -25.50 0.82
CA THR A 840 -19.06 -26.20 0.22
C THR A 840 -19.94 -26.85 1.29
N GLN A 841 -21.09 -27.41 0.89
CA GLN A 841 -21.96 -28.19 1.79
C GLN A 841 -21.26 -29.45 2.36
N SER A 842 -20.27 -30.01 1.65
CA SER A 842 -19.42 -31.11 2.16
C SER A 842 -18.35 -30.63 3.14
N ASN A 843 -18.31 -29.33 3.44
CA ASN A 843 -17.29 -28.66 4.25
C ASN A 843 -15.87 -28.69 3.63
N GLU A 844 -15.75 -29.13 2.37
CA GLU A 844 -14.50 -29.07 1.62
C GLU A 844 -14.28 -27.66 1.06
N PRO A 845 -13.04 -27.12 1.14
CA PRO A 845 -12.75 -25.78 0.65
C PRO A 845 -12.52 -25.79 -0.87
N LEU A 846 -13.41 -25.14 -1.63
CA LEU A 846 -13.29 -24.96 -3.07
C LEU A 846 -12.53 -23.66 -3.38
N ALA A 847 -11.46 -23.72 -4.19
CA ALA A 847 -10.74 -22.53 -4.62
C ALA A 847 -11.61 -21.61 -5.52
N ILE A 848 -11.57 -20.32 -5.24
CA ILE A 848 -12.25 -19.25 -6.00
C ILE A 848 -11.21 -18.47 -6.79
N PHE A 849 -10.23 -17.93 -6.07
CA PHE A 849 -9.12 -17.15 -6.61
C PHE A 849 -7.80 -17.65 -6.01
N ASN A 850 -6.73 -17.53 -6.79
CA ASN A 850 -5.39 -17.94 -6.37
C ASN A 850 -4.49 -16.70 -6.25
N ALA A 851 -3.52 -16.74 -5.33
CA ALA A 851 -2.50 -15.70 -5.30
C ALA A 851 -1.65 -15.74 -6.56
N GLY A 852 -1.11 -14.58 -6.95
CA GLY A 852 -0.41 -14.38 -8.21
C GLY A 852 -1.33 -14.33 -9.43
N GLN A 853 -2.64 -14.51 -9.27
CA GLN A 853 -3.60 -14.33 -10.36
C GLN A 853 -3.64 -12.87 -10.79
N GLU A 854 -3.44 -12.63 -12.09
CA GLU A 854 -3.39 -11.29 -12.67
C GLU A 854 -4.78 -10.66 -12.74
N LEU A 855 -4.81 -9.34 -12.52
CA LEU A 855 -5.98 -8.50 -12.55
C LEU A 855 -5.95 -7.64 -13.80
N TYR A 856 -7.12 -7.46 -14.43
CA TYR A 856 -7.26 -6.70 -15.67
C TYR A 856 -8.35 -5.64 -15.55
N GLN A 857 -8.27 -4.62 -16.40
CA GLN A 857 -9.40 -3.76 -16.67
C GLN A 857 -10.48 -4.59 -17.40
N LEU A 858 -11.63 -4.81 -16.76
CA LEU A 858 -12.70 -5.66 -17.34
C LEU A 858 -13.70 -4.88 -18.18
N ALA A 859 -13.71 -3.56 -18.12
CA ALA A 859 -14.51 -2.68 -18.96
C ALA A 859 -13.79 -1.35 -19.24
N PRO A 860 -14.08 -0.63 -20.35
CA PRO A 860 -13.36 0.59 -20.73
C PRO A 860 -13.38 1.70 -19.66
N TRP A 861 -14.46 1.76 -18.88
CA TRP A 861 -14.71 2.72 -17.81
C TRP A 861 -14.28 2.24 -16.41
N ASP A 862 -13.76 1.02 -16.28
CA ASP A 862 -13.27 0.54 -14.98
C ASP A 862 -12.05 1.34 -14.56
N THR A 863 -12.10 1.91 -13.36
CA THR A 863 -10.98 2.66 -12.73
C THR A 863 -10.10 1.79 -11.83
N VAL A 864 -10.30 0.47 -11.83
CA VAL A 864 -9.57 -0.51 -11.02
C VAL A 864 -9.38 -1.81 -11.80
N ALA A 865 -8.28 -2.52 -11.55
CA ALA A 865 -8.06 -3.87 -12.09
C ALA A 865 -8.86 -4.91 -11.29
N LYS A 866 -9.42 -5.92 -11.99
CA LYS A 866 -10.32 -6.95 -11.46
C LYS A 866 -10.10 -8.32 -12.10
N VAL A 867 -10.65 -9.35 -11.48
CA VAL A 867 -10.76 -10.69 -12.08
C VAL A 867 -12.05 -11.37 -11.65
N ARG A 868 -12.59 -12.23 -12.53
CA ARG A 868 -13.84 -12.98 -12.32
C ARG A 868 -13.59 -14.49 -12.32
N THR A 869 -14.36 -15.22 -11.51
CA THR A 869 -14.42 -16.68 -11.63
C THR A 869 -15.26 -17.11 -12.83
N PRO A 870 -15.23 -18.39 -13.23
CA PRO A 870 -16.31 -18.96 -14.03
C PRO A 870 -17.66 -18.92 -13.28
N TRP A 871 -18.76 -18.99 -14.02
CA TRP A 871 -20.11 -19.13 -13.46
C TRP A 871 -20.30 -20.51 -12.82
N GLN A 872 -20.87 -20.54 -11.62
CA GLN A 872 -21.08 -21.75 -10.83
C GLN A 872 -22.52 -21.81 -10.31
N GLY A 873 -23.00 -22.98 -9.89
CA GLY A 873 -24.27 -23.08 -9.15
C GLY A 873 -24.20 -22.32 -7.82
N ILE A 874 -25.28 -21.63 -7.46
CA ILE A 874 -25.39 -20.93 -6.18
C ILE A 874 -25.55 -21.91 -5.01
N GLN A 875 -25.13 -21.47 -3.82
CA GLN A 875 -25.46 -22.10 -2.54
C GLN A 875 -26.28 -21.13 -1.69
N LEU A 876 -27.10 -21.64 -0.76
CA LEU A 876 -27.87 -20.80 0.17
C LEU A 876 -26.98 -19.95 1.07
N THR A 877 -25.76 -20.41 1.37
CA THR A 877 -24.78 -19.64 2.13
C THR A 877 -23.45 -19.74 1.42
N ASN A 878 -22.90 -18.60 0.99
CA ASN A 878 -21.58 -18.55 0.36
C ASN A 878 -20.61 -17.89 1.33
N ILE A 879 -19.81 -18.70 2.03
CA ILE A 879 -18.82 -18.21 3.00
C ILE A 879 -17.44 -18.27 2.36
N ILE A 880 -16.81 -17.10 2.24
CA ILE A 880 -15.51 -16.91 1.60
C ILE A 880 -14.45 -16.77 2.69
N HIS A 881 -13.39 -17.57 2.56
CA HIS A 881 -12.22 -17.52 3.44
C HIS A 881 -10.98 -17.11 2.66
N ARG A 882 -10.14 -16.27 3.27
CA ARG A 882 -8.78 -16.00 2.85
C ARG A 882 -7.85 -17.11 3.35
N GLN A 883 -6.91 -17.53 2.51
CA GLN A 883 -5.82 -18.43 2.85
C GLN A 883 -4.51 -17.94 2.21
N ASP A 884 -3.53 -17.60 3.04
CA ASP A 884 -2.31 -16.93 2.57
C ASP A 884 -1.29 -17.93 1.95
N TYR A 885 -1.23 -19.16 2.45
CA TYR A 885 -0.31 -20.21 2.01
C TYR A 885 -0.90 -21.62 2.24
N GLU A 886 -0.29 -22.64 1.64
CA GLU A 886 -0.73 -24.03 1.76
C GLU A 886 -0.68 -24.50 3.22
N ASN A 887 -1.74 -25.16 3.69
CA ASN A 887 -1.97 -25.53 5.11
C ASN A 887 -2.07 -24.36 6.11
N GLY A 888 -2.04 -23.11 5.65
CA GLY A 888 -2.29 -21.93 6.49
C GLY A 888 -3.74 -21.89 6.99
N THR A 889 -3.96 -21.17 8.10
CA THR A 889 -5.28 -21.02 8.73
C THR A 889 -6.27 -20.28 7.83
N PHE A 890 -7.51 -20.77 7.78
CA PHE A 890 -8.59 -20.07 7.08
C PHE A 890 -9.07 -18.87 7.88
N ARG A 891 -9.09 -17.70 7.25
CA ARG A 891 -9.64 -16.47 7.84
C ARG A 891 -10.95 -16.15 7.15
N LEU A 892 -12.02 -15.99 7.92
CA LEU A 892 -13.31 -15.57 7.38
C LEU A 892 -13.14 -14.19 6.73
N TRP A 893 -13.52 -14.06 5.46
CA TRP A 893 -13.39 -12.82 4.70
C TRP A 893 -14.74 -12.14 4.52
N GLY A 894 -15.75 -12.90 4.13
CA GLY A 894 -17.11 -12.40 3.98
C GLY A 894 -18.10 -13.49 3.62
N SER A 895 -19.37 -13.14 3.66
CA SER A 895 -20.47 -14.05 3.36
C SER A 895 -21.52 -13.41 2.47
N PHE A 896 -22.20 -14.22 1.67
CA PHE A 896 -23.41 -13.84 0.95
C PHE A 896 -24.54 -14.80 1.32
N ASP A 897 -25.63 -14.24 1.83
CA ASP A 897 -26.83 -14.97 2.21
C ASP A 897 -27.76 -15.13 1.00
N GLY A 898 -27.64 -16.29 0.34
CA GLY A 898 -28.50 -16.68 -0.78
C GLY A 898 -29.92 -17.03 -0.35
N LYS A 899 -30.13 -17.40 0.93
CA LYS A 899 -31.48 -17.68 1.46
C LYS A 899 -32.31 -16.39 1.53
N ILE A 900 -31.73 -15.29 2.03
CA ILE A 900 -32.41 -13.98 2.03
C ILE A 900 -32.79 -13.57 0.60
N LEU A 901 -31.91 -13.81 -0.38
CA LEU A 901 -32.22 -13.52 -1.78
C LEU A 901 -33.33 -14.42 -2.33
N MET A 902 -33.28 -15.73 -2.06
CA MET A 902 -34.28 -16.70 -2.47
C MET A 902 -35.67 -16.31 -1.93
N ASP A 903 -35.76 -15.99 -0.64
CA ASP A 903 -36.99 -15.56 0.03
C ASP A 903 -37.54 -14.27 -0.61
N LYS A 904 -36.66 -13.31 -0.93
CA LYS A 904 -37.03 -12.06 -1.62
C LYS A 904 -37.54 -12.28 -3.04
N LEU A 905 -37.00 -13.27 -3.76
CA LEU A 905 -37.42 -13.62 -5.11
C LEU A 905 -38.69 -14.50 -5.13
N GLY A 906 -39.11 -15.01 -3.97
CA GLY A 906 -40.24 -15.94 -3.87
C GLY A 906 -39.99 -17.27 -4.59
N MET A 907 -38.73 -17.71 -4.66
CA MET A 907 -38.35 -18.96 -5.32
C MET A 907 -38.28 -20.12 -4.33
N GLU A 908 -38.67 -21.31 -4.78
CA GLU A 908 -38.44 -22.55 -4.04
C GLU A 908 -36.94 -22.94 -4.05
N GLU A 909 -36.44 -23.56 -2.98
CA GLU A 909 -35.01 -23.87 -2.82
C GLU A 909 -34.43 -24.69 -3.99
N GLN A 910 -35.14 -25.74 -4.42
CA GLN A 910 -34.70 -26.58 -5.53
C GLN A 910 -34.63 -25.81 -6.86
N GLU A 911 -35.55 -24.86 -7.06
CA GLU A 911 -35.57 -24.01 -8.24
C GLU A 911 -34.40 -23.02 -8.20
N PHE A 912 -34.18 -22.38 -7.05
CA PHE A 912 -33.11 -21.41 -6.84
C PHE A 912 -31.73 -22.03 -7.07
N LEU A 913 -31.44 -23.18 -6.42
CA LEU A 913 -30.17 -23.88 -6.57
C LEU A 913 -29.91 -24.39 -7.99
N LYS A 914 -30.98 -24.67 -8.76
CA LYS A 914 -30.87 -25.16 -10.15
C LYS A 914 -30.73 -24.04 -11.18
N LYS A 915 -31.45 -22.92 -11.00
CA LYS A 915 -31.57 -21.87 -12.03
C LYS A 915 -30.66 -20.68 -11.79
N ILE A 916 -30.32 -20.36 -10.54
CA ILE A 916 -29.47 -19.22 -10.23
C ILE A 916 -28.00 -19.66 -10.22
N LYS A 917 -27.19 -18.92 -10.98
CA LYS A 917 -25.75 -19.05 -11.01
C LYS A 917 -25.11 -17.88 -10.29
N VAL A 918 -23.92 -18.13 -9.74
CA VAL A 918 -23.08 -17.15 -9.07
C VAL A 918 -21.70 -17.10 -9.72
N GLN A 919 -21.18 -15.89 -9.82
CA GLN A 919 -19.81 -15.60 -10.21
C GLN A 919 -19.24 -14.60 -9.19
N PHE A 920 -18.00 -14.81 -8.76
CA PHE A 920 -17.31 -13.88 -7.89
C PHE A 920 -16.41 -12.99 -8.73
N GLU A 921 -16.42 -11.69 -8.44
CA GLU A 921 -15.48 -10.70 -8.98
C GLU A 921 -14.69 -10.11 -7.81
N ILE A 922 -13.38 -10.00 -7.94
CA ILE A 922 -12.51 -9.35 -6.96
C ILE A 922 -11.66 -8.29 -7.65
N ASP A 923 -11.47 -7.15 -7.00
CA ASP A 923 -10.61 -6.07 -7.48
C ASP A 923 -9.24 -6.01 -6.78
N GLN A 924 -8.36 -5.12 -7.24
CA GLN A 924 -7.04 -4.87 -6.63
C GLN A 924 -7.11 -4.42 -5.15
N ALA A 925 -8.25 -3.85 -4.73
CA ALA A 925 -8.53 -3.49 -3.35
C ALA A 925 -9.18 -4.66 -2.58
N LEU A 926 -9.13 -5.89 -3.13
CA LEU A 926 -9.68 -7.12 -2.57
C LEU A 926 -11.18 -7.05 -2.24
N GLN A 927 -11.91 -6.11 -2.85
CA GLN A 927 -13.35 -5.99 -2.70
C GLN A 927 -14.04 -7.04 -3.57
N PHE A 928 -14.95 -7.78 -2.96
CA PHE A 928 -15.76 -8.78 -3.64
C PHE A 928 -17.07 -8.20 -4.14
N SER A 929 -17.38 -8.44 -5.41
CA SER A 929 -18.75 -8.38 -5.93
C SER A 929 -19.25 -9.80 -6.20
N VAL A 930 -20.51 -10.04 -5.85
CA VAL A 930 -21.23 -11.27 -6.14
C VAL A 930 -22.14 -10.99 -7.33
N LEU A 931 -21.81 -11.57 -8.47
CA LEU A 931 -22.60 -11.47 -9.69
C LEU A 931 -23.54 -12.66 -9.76
N LEU A 932 -24.82 -12.39 -9.98
CA LEU A 932 -25.89 -13.36 -9.95
C LEU A 932 -26.65 -13.32 -11.27
N CYS A 933 -27.01 -14.48 -11.80
CA CYS A 933 -27.75 -14.58 -13.05
C CYS A 933 -28.69 -15.78 -13.00
N ARG A 934 -29.88 -15.64 -13.54
CA ARG A 934 -30.73 -16.78 -13.88
C ARG A 934 -30.28 -17.32 -15.25
N GLY A 935 -29.94 -18.60 -15.33
CA GLY A 935 -29.46 -19.20 -16.58
C GLY A 935 -28.02 -18.80 -16.95
N ASN A 936 -27.76 -18.48 -18.21
CA ASN A 936 -26.47 -17.98 -18.71
C ASN A 936 -26.53 -16.45 -18.86
N PRO A 937 -25.45 -15.70 -18.56
CA PRO A 937 -25.45 -14.24 -18.69
C PRO A 937 -25.63 -13.80 -20.15
N HIS A 938 -26.41 -12.74 -20.34
CA HIS A 938 -26.46 -12.02 -21.61
C HIS A 938 -25.45 -10.87 -21.59
N TYR A 939 -25.05 -10.40 -22.77
CA TYR A 939 -24.04 -9.36 -22.94
C TYR A 939 -24.61 -8.10 -23.55
N LEU A 940 -23.99 -6.96 -23.24
CA LEU A 940 -24.35 -5.64 -23.71
C LEU A 940 -23.35 -5.19 -24.77
N ILE A 941 -23.85 -4.84 -25.95
CA ILE A 941 -23.07 -4.38 -27.10
C ILE A 941 -23.38 -2.89 -27.34
N ASP A 942 -22.35 -2.06 -27.18
CA ASP A 942 -22.42 -0.59 -27.28
C ASP A 942 -21.32 -0.01 -28.19
N VAL A 943 -20.75 -0.85 -29.06
CA VAL A 943 -19.62 -0.48 -29.92
C VAL A 943 -19.96 -0.74 -31.37
N THR A 944 -19.47 0.13 -32.25
CA THR A 944 -19.61 -0.03 -33.71
C THR A 944 -18.65 -1.11 -34.22
N GLY A 945 -19.00 -1.76 -35.33
CA GLY A 945 -18.20 -2.82 -35.92
C GLY A 945 -18.00 -2.69 -37.41
N ILE A 946 -17.26 -3.65 -37.98
CA ILE A 946 -17.07 -3.81 -39.43
C ILE A 946 -17.92 -4.98 -39.92
N ASP A 947 -18.52 -4.82 -41.09
CA ASP A 947 -19.36 -5.84 -41.71
C ASP A 947 -18.52 -6.79 -42.56
N VAL A 948 -18.47 -8.07 -42.16
CA VAL A 948 -17.76 -9.13 -42.88
C VAL A 948 -18.40 -9.39 -44.24
N ASN A 949 -19.72 -9.20 -44.35
CA ASN A 949 -20.46 -9.50 -45.58
C ASN A 949 -20.01 -8.62 -46.75
N LEU A 950 -19.57 -7.39 -46.50
CA LEU A 950 -19.09 -6.46 -47.54
C LEU A 950 -17.94 -7.00 -48.39
N VAL A 951 -17.15 -7.93 -47.82
CA VAL A 951 -15.98 -8.53 -48.49
C VAL A 951 -16.33 -9.86 -49.15
N VAL A 952 -17.30 -10.59 -48.60
CA VAL A 952 -17.71 -11.91 -49.11
C VAL A 952 -18.77 -11.82 -50.21
N SER A 953 -19.54 -10.72 -50.27
CA SER A 953 -20.72 -10.55 -51.12
C SER A 953 -20.48 -10.24 -52.60
N LYS A 954 -19.35 -10.67 -53.20
CA LYS A 954 -19.12 -10.47 -54.66
C LYS A 954 -18.99 -11.75 -55.49
N SER A 955 -18.94 -12.96 -54.92
CA SER A 955 -18.66 -14.14 -55.75
C SER A 955 -19.22 -15.51 -55.32
N ALA A 956 -20.11 -15.65 -54.32
CA ALA A 956 -20.76 -16.95 -54.05
C ALA A 956 -22.09 -16.82 -53.28
N GLU A 957 -23.05 -17.70 -53.59
CA GLU A 957 -24.29 -17.90 -52.82
C GLU A 957 -23.96 -18.21 -51.34
N ASN A 958 -24.47 -17.38 -50.41
CA ASN A 958 -24.55 -17.58 -48.95
C ASN A 958 -23.71 -18.72 -48.35
N THR A 959 -22.38 -18.62 -48.40
CA THR A 959 -21.48 -19.62 -47.80
C THR A 959 -21.22 -19.41 -46.32
N LEU A 960 -21.52 -18.22 -45.76
CA LEU A 960 -21.18 -17.84 -44.37
C LEU A 960 -22.19 -18.33 -43.31
N PHE A 961 -23.45 -18.48 -43.71
CA PHE A 961 -24.55 -18.91 -42.84
C PHE A 961 -25.11 -20.24 -43.33
N ALA A 962 -25.30 -21.20 -42.44
CA ALA A 962 -26.13 -22.38 -42.72
C ALA A 962 -27.47 -22.19 -42.02
N ASP A 963 -28.57 -22.18 -42.78
CA ASP A 963 -29.94 -22.10 -42.24
C ASP A 963 -30.18 -20.90 -41.28
N GLY A 964 -29.53 -19.76 -41.52
CA GLY A 964 -29.64 -18.56 -40.68
C GLY A 964 -28.76 -18.54 -39.43
N ASN A 965 -27.88 -19.51 -39.24
CA ASN A 965 -26.94 -19.62 -38.12
C ASN A 965 -25.46 -19.47 -38.55
N LEU A 966 -24.63 -18.94 -37.64
CA LEU A 966 -23.18 -18.80 -37.83
C LEU A 966 -22.49 -20.18 -37.95
N LYS A 967 -21.62 -20.34 -38.97
CA LYS A 967 -20.75 -21.53 -39.14
C LYS A 967 -19.48 -21.49 -38.30
N TRP A 968 -19.15 -20.36 -37.70
CA TRP A 968 -17.92 -20.17 -36.93
C TRP A 968 -18.00 -20.75 -35.52
N ASN A 969 -16.84 -21.15 -35.03
CA ASN A 969 -16.52 -21.45 -33.65
C ASN A 969 -15.39 -20.53 -33.17
N ILE A 970 -15.25 -20.42 -31.85
CA ILE A 970 -14.12 -19.72 -31.22
C ILE A 970 -12.84 -20.48 -31.57
N ALA A 971 -11.84 -19.80 -32.12
CA ALA A 971 -10.59 -20.44 -32.50
C ALA A 971 -9.86 -21.02 -31.27
N ILE A 972 -9.36 -22.25 -31.40
CA ILE A 972 -8.47 -22.87 -30.42
C ILE A 972 -7.05 -22.64 -30.92
N GLU A 973 -6.17 -22.13 -30.04
CA GLU A 973 -4.74 -22.00 -30.35
C GLU A 973 -4.14 -23.39 -30.61
N ASN A 974 -3.98 -23.73 -31.88
CA ASN A 974 -3.27 -24.92 -32.31
C ASN A 974 -2.40 -24.56 -33.51
N HIS A 975 -1.09 -24.79 -33.36
CA HIS A 975 -0.09 -24.49 -34.38
C HIS A 975 -0.20 -25.40 -35.62
N GLN A 976 -1.10 -26.40 -35.58
CA GLN A 976 -1.38 -27.34 -36.66
C GLN A 976 -2.82 -27.23 -37.19
N HIS A 977 -3.53 -26.12 -36.95
CA HIS A 977 -4.89 -25.95 -37.49
C HIS A 977 -4.87 -25.90 -39.02
N ASN A 978 -5.62 -26.79 -39.67
CA ASN A 978 -5.80 -26.77 -41.11
C ASN A 978 -6.82 -25.67 -41.47
N LEU A 979 -6.34 -24.60 -42.10
CA LEU A 979 -7.19 -23.46 -42.47
C LEU A 979 -8.33 -23.83 -43.43
N ASN A 980 -9.54 -23.43 -43.05
CA ASN A 980 -10.79 -23.61 -43.78
C ASN A 980 -11.28 -22.28 -44.38
N ASP A 981 -12.02 -22.39 -45.49
CA ASP A 981 -12.61 -21.21 -46.14
C ASP A 981 -13.62 -20.54 -45.21
N GLY A 982 -13.29 -19.33 -44.79
CA GLY A 982 -14.03 -18.44 -43.89
C GLY A 982 -13.34 -18.21 -42.54
N ASP A 983 -12.21 -18.86 -42.24
CA ASP A 983 -11.41 -18.60 -41.03
C ASP A 983 -10.99 -17.13 -40.91
N ILE A 984 -11.10 -16.53 -39.72
CA ILE A 984 -10.81 -15.11 -39.48
C ILE A 984 -9.57 -14.97 -38.59
N ALA A 985 -8.58 -14.19 -39.02
CA ALA A 985 -7.32 -13.98 -38.31
C ALA A 985 -6.84 -12.52 -38.29
N VAL A 986 -5.92 -12.21 -37.37
CA VAL A 986 -5.14 -10.98 -37.31
C VAL A 986 -3.64 -11.29 -37.40
N ASN A 987 -2.79 -10.26 -37.49
CA ASN A 987 -1.33 -10.37 -37.63
C ASN A 987 -0.82 -11.10 -38.89
N VAL A 988 -1.65 -11.22 -39.94
CA VAL A 988 -1.31 -11.98 -41.17
C VAL A 988 -0.19 -11.32 -41.97
N LEU A 989 -0.19 -9.98 -42.10
CA LEU A 989 0.87 -9.28 -42.83
C LEU A 989 2.14 -9.18 -42.00
N GLU A 990 1.98 -8.95 -40.70
CA GLU A 990 3.05 -8.88 -39.72
C GLU A 990 3.84 -10.19 -39.73
N SER A 991 3.14 -11.33 -39.72
CA SER A 991 3.75 -12.66 -39.78
C SER A 991 4.47 -12.93 -41.11
N ALA A 992 3.89 -12.47 -42.23
CA ALA A 992 4.52 -12.58 -43.55
C ALA A 992 5.77 -11.70 -43.68
N THR A 993 5.82 -10.55 -43.00
CA THR A 993 6.95 -9.59 -43.07
C THR A 993 8.20 -10.12 -42.36
N VAL A 994 8.04 -11.03 -41.39
CA VAL A 994 9.15 -11.67 -40.66
C VAL A 994 9.46 -13.09 -41.18
N ASP A 995 9.06 -13.42 -42.40
CA ASP A 995 9.21 -14.74 -43.03
C ASP A 995 8.64 -15.91 -42.19
N GLN A 996 7.61 -15.63 -41.38
CA GLN A 996 6.85 -16.65 -40.64
C GLN A 996 5.37 -16.61 -41.04
N PRO A 997 5.01 -16.97 -42.27
CA PRO A 997 3.64 -16.81 -42.81
C PRO A 997 2.56 -17.64 -42.09
N HIS A 998 2.96 -18.54 -41.18
CA HIS A 998 2.06 -19.32 -40.34
C HIS A 998 1.88 -18.77 -38.91
N ALA A 999 2.57 -17.68 -38.55
CA ALA A 999 2.51 -17.05 -37.23
C ALA A 999 1.37 -16.01 -37.09
N TYR A 1000 0.30 -16.16 -37.88
CA TYR A 1000 -0.93 -15.36 -37.72
C TYR A 1000 -1.68 -15.79 -36.45
N HIS A 1001 -2.57 -14.93 -35.95
CA HIS A 1001 -3.42 -15.25 -34.81
C HIS A 1001 -4.86 -15.48 -35.29
N LEU A 1002 -5.33 -16.73 -35.22
CA LEU A 1002 -6.68 -17.11 -35.59
C LEU A 1002 -7.68 -16.67 -34.50
N VAL A 1003 -8.72 -15.93 -34.89
CA VAL A 1003 -9.73 -15.36 -34.00
C VAL A 1003 -11.01 -16.21 -33.99
N PHE A 1004 -11.51 -16.56 -35.18
CA PHE A 1004 -12.67 -17.45 -35.37
C PHE A 1004 -12.33 -18.49 -36.43
N ALA A 1005 -12.71 -19.74 -36.18
CA ALA A 1005 -12.43 -20.88 -37.06
C ALA A 1005 -13.73 -21.54 -37.51
N ILE A 1006 -13.77 -22.07 -38.72
CA ILE A 1006 -14.90 -22.90 -39.17
C ILE A 1006 -14.59 -24.37 -38.84
N ASP A 1007 -15.43 -24.98 -38.00
CA ASP A 1007 -15.36 -26.41 -37.66
C ASP A 1007 -16.75 -27.04 -37.82
N ASN A 1008 -16.78 -28.25 -38.37
CA ASN A 1008 -17.99 -29.04 -38.62
C ASN A 1008 -18.34 -29.99 -37.46
N ASN A 1009 -17.52 -30.03 -36.40
CA ASN A 1009 -17.83 -30.81 -35.19
C ASN A 1009 -18.79 -30.02 -34.27
N ASP A 1010 -19.98 -30.58 -34.07
CA ASP A 1010 -21.16 -29.89 -33.51
C ASP A 1010 -21.20 -29.81 -31.97
N ASP A 1011 -20.19 -30.31 -31.25
CA ASP A 1011 -20.35 -30.66 -29.83
C ASP A 1011 -20.15 -29.52 -28.80
N SER A 1012 -19.92 -28.25 -29.20
CA SER A 1012 -20.03 -27.11 -28.26
C SER A 1012 -20.04 -25.71 -28.91
N LYS A 1013 -21.06 -25.39 -29.72
CA LYS A 1013 -21.32 -23.98 -30.11
C LYS A 1013 -21.82 -23.18 -28.91
N LEU A 1014 -20.92 -22.49 -28.20
CA LEU A 1014 -21.28 -21.50 -27.18
C LEU A 1014 -21.71 -20.19 -27.89
N ILE A 1015 -22.96 -20.19 -28.35
CA ILE A 1015 -23.62 -18.99 -28.85
C ILE A 1015 -24.12 -18.19 -27.65
N GLU A 1016 -23.72 -16.93 -27.58
CA GLU A 1016 -24.09 -15.99 -26.52
C GLU A 1016 -25.20 -15.04 -27.00
N THR A 1017 -25.99 -14.51 -26.06
CA THR A 1017 -27.07 -13.55 -26.35
C THR A 1017 -26.60 -12.12 -26.15
N PHE A 1018 -26.89 -11.24 -27.11
CA PHE A 1018 -26.46 -9.83 -27.14
C PHE A 1018 -27.64 -8.86 -27.07
N HIS A 1019 -27.50 -7.80 -26.27
CA HIS A 1019 -28.42 -6.66 -26.19
C HIS A 1019 -27.72 -5.41 -26.73
N TYR A 1020 -28.35 -4.70 -27.65
CA TYR A 1020 -27.73 -3.56 -28.35
C TYR A 1020 -28.23 -2.22 -27.81
N LEU A 1021 -27.32 -1.29 -27.50
CA LEU A 1021 -27.66 0.07 -27.02
C LEU A 1021 -27.81 1.09 -28.16
N GLN A 1022 -26.94 1.03 -29.17
CA GLN A 1022 -26.83 2.05 -30.22
C GLN A 1022 -27.68 1.76 -31.47
N ASP A 1023 -28.10 0.52 -31.70
CA ASP A 1023 -28.64 0.11 -33.01
C ASP A 1023 -30.16 0.34 -33.17
N GLY A 1024 -30.85 0.89 -32.17
CA GLY A 1024 -32.32 1.04 -32.21
C GLY A 1024 -33.09 -0.30 -32.27
N VAL A 1025 -32.37 -1.42 -32.19
CA VAL A 1025 -32.88 -2.79 -32.18
C VAL A 1025 -33.32 -3.14 -30.76
N LYS A 1026 -34.63 -3.34 -30.57
CA LYS A 1026 -35.20 -3.72 -29.26
C LYS A 1026 -35.11 -5.21 -28.95
N GLN A 1027 -34.73 -6.04 -29.91
CA GLN A 1027 -34.66 -7.49 -29.73
C GLN A 1027 -33.22 -7.96 -29.52
N PRO A 1028 -33.00 -8.94 -28.64
CA PRO A 1028 -31.68 -9.50 -28.44
C PRO A 1028 -31.21 -10.25 -29.69
N GLY A 1029 -29.93 -10.10 -30.04
CA GLY A 1029 -29.24 -10.88 -31.06
C GLY A 1029 -28.45 -12.03 -30.46
N THR A 1030 -27.74 -12.78 -31.31
CA THR A 1030 -26.85 -13.87 -30.88
C THR A 1030 -25.49 -13.78 -31.57
N GLY A 1031 -24.44 -14.32 -30.94
CA GLY A 1031 -23.11 -14.31 -31.54
C GLY A 1031 -22.03 -15.02 -30.73
N LEU A 1032 -20.79 -14.82 -31.13
CA LEU A 1032 -19.59 -15.43 -30.55
C LEU A 1032 -18.71 -14.35 -29.91
N ILE A 1033 -18.01 -14.72 -28.83
CA ILE A 1033 -16.99 -13.90 -28.17
C ILE A 1033 -15.65 -14.60 -28.31
N SER A 1034 -14.65 -13.92 -28.88
CA SER A 1034 -13.30 -14.49 -29.06
C SER A 1034 -12.56 -14.64 -27.73
N LYS A 1035 -11.47 -15.42 -27.76
CA LYS A 1035 -10.40 -15.31 -26.75
C LYS A 1035 -9.72 -13.94 -26.84
N SER A 1036 -8.87 -13.64 -25.84
CA SER A 1036 -8.08 -12.41 -25.82
C SER A 1036 -7.18 -12.33 -27.07
N LEU A 1037 -7.20 -11.19 -27.74
CA LEU A 1037 -6.34 -10.90 -28.88
C LEU A 1037 -4.87 -10.74 -28.45
N PRO A 1038 -3.92 -10.93 -29.39
CA PRO A 1038 -2.52 -10.59 -29.18
C PRO A 1038 -2.33 -9.08 -28.98
N PRO A 1039 -1.17 -8.64 -28.44
CA PRO A 1039 -0.84 -7.22 -28.30
C PRO A 1039 -1.04 -6.46 -29.61
N PHE A 1040 -1.51 -5.21 -29.50
CA PHE A 1040 -1.68 -4.35 -30.67
C PHE A 1040 -0.34 -4.08 -31.36
N PRO A 1041 -0.30 -4.03 -32.71
CA PRO A 1041 0.85 -3.52 -33.45
C PRO A 1041 1.14 -2.06 -33.09
N GLN A 1042 2.32 -1.55 -33.45
CA GLN A 1042 2.70 -0.14 -33.25
C GLN A 1042 1.73 0.86 -33.88
N SER A 1043 0.99 0.45 -34.92
CA SER A 1043 -0.08 1.25 -35.53
C SER A 1043 -1.25 1.54 -34.58
N GLY A 1044 -1.37 0.81 -33.47
CA GLY A 1044 -2.51 0.87 -32.57
C GLY A 1044 -3.78 0.23 -33.14
N GLN A 1045 -3.68 -0.55 -34.23
CA GLN A 1045 -4.84 -1.11 -34.92
C GLN A 1045 -4.59 -2.57 -35.33
N HIS A 1046 -5.60 -3.42 -35.14
CA HIS A 1046 -5.59 -4.80 -35.64
C HIS A 1046 -6.29 -4.86 -37.00
N THR A 1047 -5.63 -5.45 -37.99
CA THR A 1047 -6.22 -5.70 -39.32
C THR A 1047 -6.72 -7.14 -39.39
N PHE A 1048 -8.00 -7.30 -39.72
CA PHE A 1048 -8.69 -8.58 -39.79
C PHE A 1048 -8.70 -9.10 -41.22
N TYR A 1049 -8.42 -10.39 -41.37
CA TYR A 1049 -8.42 -11.11 -42.64
C TYR A 1049 -9.34 -12.33 -42.55
N ILE A 1050 -9.96 -12.65 -43.68
CA ILE A 1050 -10.70 -13.90 -43.87
C ILE A 1050 -9.93 -14.79 -44.86
N TYR A 1051 -9.81 -16.07 -44.55
CA TYR A 1051 -9.19 -17.06 -45.44
C TYR A 1051 -10.22 -17.56 -46.45
N GLN A 1052 -9.91 -17.56 -47.73
CA GLN A 1052 -10.86 -18.00 -48.76
C GLN A 1052 -10.16 -18.60 -49.97
N THR A 1053 -10.79 -19.61 -50.59
CA THR A 1053 -10.39 -20.11 -51.91
C THR A 1053 -10.92 -19.17 -52.99
N ASP A 1054 -10.01 -18.72 -53.85
CA ASP A 1054 -10.38 -17.93 -55.03
C ASP A 1054 -11.13 -18.80 -56.04
N ASN A 1055 -12.36 -18.42 -56.40
CA ASN A 1055 -13.21 -19.18 -57.33
C ASN A 1055 -12.65 -19.22 -58.77
N GLU A 1056 -11.81 -18.26 -59.16
CA GLU A 1056 -11.24 -18.18 -60.52
C GLU A 1056 -9.92 -18.94 -60.64
N THR A 1057 -9.06 -18.85 -59.63
CA THR A 1057 -7.72 -19.46 -59.66
C THR A 1057 -7.61 -20.75 -58.84
N ASN A 1058 -8.63 -21.09 -58.05
CA ASN A 1058 -8.64 -22.20 -57.09
C ASN A 1058 -7.47 -22.16 -56.09
N THR A 1059 -6.90 -20.98 -55.84
CA THR A 1059 -5.81 -20.76 -54.89
C THR A 1059 -6.34 -20.20 -53.59
N LYS A 1060 -5.85 -20.71 -52.45
CA LYS A 1060 -6.21 -20.19 -51.14
C LYS A 1060 -5.47 -18.88 -50.83
N LYS A 1061 -6.17 -17.88 -50.32
CA LYS A 1061 -5.61 -16.56 -49.98
C LYS A 1061 -6.28 -15.93 -48.77
N TRP A 1062 -5.56 -15.03 -48.10
CA TRP A 1062 -6.12 -14.14 -47.08
C TRP A 1062 -6.69 -12.88 -47.74
N ILE A 1063 -7.93 -12.53 -47.42
CA ILE A 1063 -8.62 -11.34 -47.92
C ILE A 1063 -8.86 -10.40 -46.74
N ARG A 1064 -8.47 -9.13 -46.89
CA ARG A 1064 -8.65 -8.13 -45.83
C ARG A 1064 -10.14 -7.83 -45.64
N ILE A 1065 -10.65 -7.99 -44.42
CA ILE A 1065 -12.01 -7.59 -44.02
C ILE A 1065 -12.02 -6.09 -43.74
N GLY A 1066 -11.11 -5.64 -42.87
CA GLY A 1066 -11.07 -4.28 -42.36
C GLY A 1066 -10.12 -4.14 -41.18
N THR A 1067 -10.13 -2.98 -40.53
CA THR A 1067 -9.23 -2.68 -39.42
C THR A 1067 -10.05 -2.12 -38.26
N LEU A 1068 -9.78 -2.60 -37.04
CA LEU A 1068 -10.38 -2.07 -35.81
C LEU A 1068 -9.27 -1.48 -34.95
N SER A 1069 -9.46 -0.23 -34.54
CA SER A 1069 -8.51 0.47 -33.68
C SER A 1069 -8.60 -0.02 -32.24
N ARG A 1070 -7.51 0.11 -31.50
CA ARG A 1070 -7.50 -0.06 -30.05
C ARG A 1070 -8.56 0.87 -29.44
N PRO A 1071 -9.56 0.33 -28.70
CA PRO A 1071 -10.53 1.17 -28.03
C PRO A 1071 -9.85 2.06 -26.98
N ASP A 1072 -10.38 3.28 -26.82
CA ASP A 1072 -9.89 4.21 -25.80
C ASP A 1072 -10.13 3.63 -24.40
N ILE A 1073 -9.08 3.66 -23.57
CA ILE A 1073 -9.13 3.27 -22.16
C ILE A 1073 -8.71 4.46 -21.30
N ILE A 1074 -9.37 4.62 -20.16
CA ILE A 1074 -9.18 5.76 -19.26
C ILE A 1074 -8.03 5.51 -18.27
N THR A 1075 -7.45 4.30 -18.26
CA THR A 1075 -6.49 3.86 -17.24
C THR A 1075 -5.26 3.17 -17.82
N ASP A 1076 -4.20 3.10 -17.01
CA ASP A 1076 -2.96 2.38 -17.33
C ASP A 1076 -3.01 0.89 -16.93
N TYR A 1077 -4.18 0.36 -16.55
CA TYR A 1077 -4.30 -1.03 -16.10
C TYR A 1077 -4.10 -2.00 -17.28
N PRO A 1078 -3.56 -3.21 -17.02
CA PRO A 1078 -3.51 -4.25 -18.03
C PRO A 1078 -4.92 -4.52 -18.57
N CYS A 1079 -5.09 -4.45 -19.89
CA CYS A 1079 -6.38 -4.65 -20.54
C CYS A 1079 -6.25 -5.75 -21.59
N GLN A 1080 -7.13 -6.75 -21.51
CA GLN A 1080 -7.30 -7.73 -22.58
C GLN A 1080 -8.29 -7.18 -23.61
N TYR A 1081 -8.18 -7.61 -24.86
CA TYR A 1081 -9.07 -7.16 -25.93
C TYR A 1081 -9.77 -8.35 -26.54
N HIS A 1082 -11.07 -8.23 -26.73
CA HIS A 1082 -11.91 -9.30 -27.26
C HIS A 1082 -12.67 -8.82 -28.49
N VAL A 1083 -13.01 -9.76 -29.36
CA VAL A 1083 -13.78 -9.51 -30.57
C VAL A 1083 -15.09 -10.27 -30.49
N THR A 1084 -16.18 -9.62 -30.85
CA THR A 1084 -17.48 -10.27 -30.98
C THR A 1084 -17.88 -10.34 -32.45
N LEU A 1085 -18.44 -11.48 -32.86
CA LEU A 1085 -19.08 -11.67 -34.17
C LEU A 1085 -20.55 -12.01 -33.95
N ASP A 1086 -21.46 -11.16 -34.39
CA ASP A 1086 -22.90 -11.43 -34.29
C ASP A 1086 -23.46 -12.19 -35.50
N ASN A 1087 -24.70 -12.66 -35.35
CA ASN A 1087 -25.45 -13.38 -36.39
C ASN A 1087 -25.77 -12.53 -37.63
N THR A 1088 -25.50 -11.22 -37.61
CA THR A 1088 -25.58 -10.35 -38.79
C THR A 1088 -24.25 -10.21 -39.52
N GLY A 1089 -23.16 -10.77 -38.98
CA GLY A 1089 -21.83 -10.74 -39.58
C GLY A 1089 -21.00 -9.52 -39.20
N ILE A 1090 -21.36 -8.82 -38.12
CA ILE A 1090 -20.64 -7.61 -37.67
C ILE A 1090 -19.57 -7.98 -36.64
N LEU A 1091 -18.31 -7.66 -36.94
CA LEU A 1091 -17.16 -7.79 -36.05
C LEU A 1091 -16.96 -6.51 -35.23
N ARG A 1092 -16.89 -6.64 -33.90
CA ARG A 1092 -16.69 -5.50 -32.97
C ARG A 1092 -15.54 -5.77 -32.01
N MET A 1093 -14.78 -4.72 -31.71
CA MET A 1093 -13.66 -4.76 -30.76
C MET A 1093 -14.12 -4.23 -29.40
N HIS A 1094 -13.77 -4.94 -28.33
CA HIS A 1094 -14.07 -4.58 -26.95
C HIS A 1094 -12.77 -4.45 -26.15
N ALA A 1095 -12.68 -3.42 -25.31
CA ALA A 1095 -11.64 -3.31 -24.29
C ALA A 1095 -12.12 -3.96 -22.99
N GLY A 1096 -11.36 -4.92 -22.49
CA GLY A 1096 -11.74 -5.78 -21.38
C GLY A 1096 -12.68 -6.90 -21.80
N ALA A 1097 -13.36 -7.48 -20.82
CA ALA A 1097 -14.40 -8.47 -21.08
C ALA A 1097 -15.61 -7.80 -21.73
N VAL A 1098 -16.35 -8.53 -22.58
CA VAL A 1098 -17.61 -8.03 -23.12
C VAL A 1098 -18.56 -7.72 -21.94
N PRO A 1099 -19.12 -6.50 -21.84
CA PRO A 1099 -19.94 -6.12 -20.69
C PRO A 1099 -21.17 -7.02 -20.55
N TYR A 1100 -21.52 -7.42 -19.32
CA TYR A 1100 -22.79 -8.11 -19.07
C TYR A 1100 -23.97 -7.14 -19.22
N TRP A 1101 -25.12 -7.68 -19.59
CA TRP A 1101 -26.40 -6.98 -19.44
C TRP A 1101 -26.78 -6.96 -17.95
N LYS A 1102 -26.50 -5.84 -17.27
CA LYS A 1102 -26.57 -5.71 -15.82
C LYS A 1102 -27.74 -4.86 -15.33
N SER A 1103 -28.21 -5.14 -14.12
CA SER A 1103 -29.14 -4.32 -13.35
C SER A 1103 -28.75 -4.25 -11.88
N ASN A 1104 -29.03 -3.12 -11.23
CA ASN A 1104 -28.87 -2.95 -9.78
C ASN A 1104 -30.13 -3.35 -8.99
N ASN A 1105 -31.20 -3.77 -9.67
CA ASN A 1105 -32.41 -4.28 -9.04
C ASN A 1105 -32.42 -5.81 -9.08
N GLN A 1106 -32.43 -6.44 -7.90
CA GLN A 1106 -32.50 -7.91 -7.74
C GLN A 1106 -33.67 -8.57 -8.48
N GLU A 1107 -34.76 -7.86 -8.75
CA GLU A 1107 -35.91 -8.38 -9.51
C GLU A 1107 -35.54 -8.78 -10.94
N CYS A 1108 -34.43 -8.28 -11.49
CA CYS A 1108 -33.95 -8.68 -12.80
C CYS A 1108 -33.62 -10.18 -12.90
N LEU A 1109 -33.38 -10.85 -11.76
CA LEU A 1109 -33.17 -12.30 -11.70
C LEU A 1109 -34.44 -13.11 -12.01
N GLN A 1110 -35.60 -12.47 -12.10
CA GLN A 1110 -36.80 -13.09 -12.66
C GLN A 1110 -36.68 -13.32 -14.16
N GLU A 1111 -35.90 -12.48 -14.86
CA GLU A 1111 -35.60 -12.60 -16.28
C GLU A 1111 -34.31 -13.39 -16.50
N GLU A 1112 -34.29 -14.21 -17.55
CA GLU A 1112 -33.10 -15.00 -17.89
C GLU A 1112 -32.02 -14.11 -18.50
N GLY A 1113 -30.77 -14.31 -18.07
CA GLY A 1113 -29.59 -13.65 -18.60
C GLY A 1113 -29.30 -12.22 -18.13
N CYS A 1114 -30.19 -11.59 -17.36
CA CYS A 1114 -29.86 -10.33 -16.70
C CYS A 1114 -28.99 -10.58 -15.45
N VAL A 1115 -27.88 -9.85 -15.33
CA VAL A 1115 -26.93 -10.00 -14.23
C VAL A 1115 -27.21 -8.98 -13.13
N TYR A 1116 -27.52 -9.48 -11.93
CA TYR A 1116 -27.60 -8.67 -10.72
C TYR A 1116 -26.23 -8.62 -10.02
N GLN A 1117 -25.81 -7.43 -9.60
CA GLN A 1117 -24.60 -7.23 -8.82
C GLN A 1117 -24.95 -6.95 -7.36
N ALA A 1118 -24.45 -7.79 -6.45
CA ALA A 1118 -24.52 -7.60 -5.02
C ALA A 1118 -23.10 -7.45 -4.42
N GLU A 1119 -23.00 -6.88 -3.23
CA GLU A 1119 -21.76 -6.86 -2.46
C GLU A 1119 -21.69 -8.08 -1.53
N LEU A 1120 -20.48 -8.58 -1.31
CA LEU A 1120 -20.21 -9.57 -0.26
C LEU A 1120 -20.20 -8.87 1.10
N GLU A 1121 -20.95 -9.38 2.09
CA GLU A 1121 -20.91 -8.84 3.44
C GLU A 1121 -19.57 -9.21 4.09
N LEU A 1122 -18.69 -8.21 4.24
CA LEU A 1122 -17.37 -8.39 4.81
C LEU A 1122 -17.47 -8.48 6.34
N GLN A 1123 -16.74 -9.42 6.93
CA GLN A 1123 -16.80 -9.67 8.36
C GLN A 1123 -15.68 -8.90 9.09
N PRO A 1124 -15.96 -8.27 10.25
CA PRO A 1124 -14.96 -7.58 11.03
C PRO A 1124 -13.98 -8.59 11.65
N ASN A 1125 -12.76 -8.13 11.95
CA ASN A 1125 -11.76 -8.95 12.63
C ASN A 1125 -12.08 -9.03 14.12
N GLU A 1126 -12.32 -10.24 14.64
CA GLU A 1126 -12.36 -10.46 16.09
C GLU A 1126 -10.94 -10.46 16.67
N VAL A 1127 -10.74 -9.70 17.74
CA VAL A 1127 -9.48 -9.69 18.51
C VAL A 1127 -9.53 -10.78 19.57
N ASP A 1128 -8.54 -11.66 19.55
CA ASP A 1128 -8.32 -12.63 20.61
C ASP A 1128 -7.85 -11.89 21.88
N LYS A 1129 -8.72 -11.85 22.90
CA LYS A 1129 -8.43 -11.17 24.17
C LYS A 1129 -7.25 -11.80 24.92
N GLU A 1130 -6.98 -13.10 24.71
CA GLU A 1130 -5.86 -13.79 25.34
C GLU A 1130 -4.49 -13.36 24.78
N ARG A 1131 -4.49 -12.82 23.56
CA ARG A 1131 -3.33 -12.20 22.87
C ARG A 1131 -3.30 -10.68 23.00
N ASP A 1132 -4.33 -10.05 23.58
CA ASP A 1132 -4.36 -8.62 23.87
C ASP A 1132 -3.90 -8.34 25.31
N PRO A 1133 -2.65 -7.86 25.52
CA PRO A 1133 -2.13 -7.59 26.86
C PRO A 1133 -2.93 -6.50 27.60
N PHE A 1134 -3.59 -5.59 26.86
CA PHE A 1134 -4.31 -4.45 27.42
C PHE A 1134 -5.82 -4.67 27.51
N SER A 1135 -6.28 -5.93 27.42
CA SER A 1135 -7.70 -6.30 27.59
C SER A 1135 -8.17 -6.27 29.05
N GLY A 1136 -7.22 -6.29 30.00
CA GLY A 1136 -7.47 -6.27 31.45
C GLY A 1136 -7.74 -7.62 32.11
N ILE A 1137 -7.57 -8.71 31.37
CA ILE A 1137 -7.75 -10.09 31.86
C ILE A 1137 -6.47 -10.75 32.37
N HIS A 1138 -5.30 -10.09 32.22
CA HIS A 1138 -3.97 -10.67 32.48
C HIS A 1138 -3.40 -10.35 33.85
#